data_AF-A0A9W3B9A9-F1
#
_entry.id   AF-A0A9W3B9A9-F1
#
_cell.length_a   1.000
_cell.length_b   1.000
_cell.length_c   1.000
_cell.angle_alpha   90.00
_cell.angle_beta   90.00
_cell.angle_gamma   90.00
#
_symmetry.space_group_name_H-M   'P 1'
#
loop_
_entity.id
_entity.type
_entity.pdbx_description
1 polymer ?
#
loop_
_entity_poly.entity_id
_entity_poly.type
_entity_poly.pdbx_seq_one_letter_code
_entity_poly.pdbx_strand_id
1 'polypeptide(L)'
;MPLFRRQSEKCRKRQQDQELLAQQDPEPRFDLSSCELVEVPSGVYAICKVLQKQVLLLHDNWLHGLSGGGDITDLSLLTVLDLHSNELKVLPEEMGALVNLKILDVSDNNLKDLPKSLSEIPFLQTLNLRKNKFKVFPEPVLRLKCLRTLDISLNEVDTLPVKLCYVKALEMLVLDAENMKFPTQEICKKSTAAIMMYLCGQAGIEFEHPSKYWLKIEAANKGLKSSTSDNYLNVAEIEAQMMEGVKAYQNAQDQKRKDVERLEKFLQSENEAQAELAAKAAFEQRLLLSSITQFSDQDCQDLVDLNSRKEMEKEEFVQYLNEIEHGASTLLSKILDYNKKTKETEKLMQQMEEERMREEDWLKVRWEELQNIRKNEILNDMKTMLMEFALMESTRQDVELMKGVTIREALDQENFEVGQMHSLIHYKDLENKKMVAKLAEEEELQKAAFEALLISQDMVHARIRSQIVLIESELAQLTAVEMDNRAKRMQHEINVVAEQRIALSAMLSQLLEESEKRKAELKKRLIEMEEQREDGQQDYWLAQFQRLLDWKPQSLIDKESQLEFAVKDILITSGAEDYIPLFARHRITIETMMTLSEDDLKQMGVHELGLRKAVLKNIACQQTGEKTALEKVREKTREMFVPVRPGLPSASTAIQPSAPIASPDGLPSLPDSLLQRQLSVTARGLHSECSICLDNQSNIIFLTCGHVCCCATCATPVKECPLCRAQISAKIRISLPST
;
A
#
# COMPACT_ATOMS: atom_id res chain seq x y z
N MET A 1 2.92 28.30 -37.11
CA MET A 1 3.63 27.57 -36.04
C MET A 1 2.68 26.53 -35.48
N PRO A 2 2.92 25.22 -35.62
CA PRO A 2 2.06 24.24 -34.98
C PRO A 2 2.43 24.16 -33.49
N LEU A 3 1.43 24.30 -32.64
CA LEU A 3 1.50 24.09 -31.20
C LEU A 3 2.05 22.68 -30.95
N PHE A 4 3.17 22.57 -30.23
CA PHE A 4 3.70 21.28 -29.79
C PHE A 4 2.66 20.60 -28.90
N ARG A 5 1.90 19.64 -29.45
CA ARG A 5 1.09 18.71 -28.64
C ARG A 5 2.08 17.93 -27.76
N ARG A 6 1.93 18.06 -26.45
CA ARG A 6 2.77 17.34 -25.48
C ARG A 6 1.98 16.17 -24.93
N GLN A 7 2.61 15.00 -24.95
CA GLN A 7 2.08 13.76 -24.35
C GLN A 7 1.86 13.97 -22.85
N SER A 8 0.71 13.55 -22.33
CA SER A 8 0.42 13.56 -20.89
C SER A 8 1.35 12.64 -20.11
N GLU A 9 1.68 12.99 -18.86
CA GLU A 9 2.50 12.13 -17.99
C GLU A 9 1.87 10.74 -17.76
N LYS A 10 0.52 10.66 -17.76
CA LYS A 10 -0.20 9.39 -17.65
C LYS A 10 0.05 8.49 -18.86
N CYS A 11 -0.02 9.07 -20.07
CA CYS A 11 0.20 8.35 -21.32
C CYS A 11 1.67 7.95 -21.50
N ARG A 12 2.61 8.79 -21.03
CA ARG A 12 4.03 8.46 -21.03
C ARG A 12 4.37 7.29 -20.11
N LYS A 13 3.76 7.23 -18.92
CA LYS A 13 3.90 6.06 -18.01
C LYS A 13 3.29 4.81 -18.64
N ARG A 14 2.08 4.92 -19.19
CA ARG A 14 1.43 3.80 -19.91
C ARG A 14 2.31 3.26 -21.04
N GLN A 15 2.92 4.13 -21.85
CA GLN A 15 3.84 3.71 -22.89
C GLN A 15 5.01 2.90 -22.32
N GLN A 16 5.67 3.40 -21.26
CA GLN A 16 6.80 2.71 -20.62
C GLN A 16 6.38 1.37 -20.01
N ASP A 17 5.20 1.32 -19.39
CA ASP A 17 4.64 0.09 -18.83
C ASP A 17 4.32 -0.93 -19.93
N GLN A 18 3.77 -0.50 -21.07
CA GLN A 18 3.49 -1.37 -22.22
C GLN A 18 4.75 -1.86 -22.92
N GLU A 19 5.79 -1.02 -23.04
CA GLU A 19 7.10 -1.44 -23.55
C GLU A 19 7.76 -2.47 -22.64
N LEU A 20 7.62 -2.32 -21.32
CA LEU A 20 8.12 -3.28 -20.33
C LEU A 20 7.32 -4.59 -20.38
N LEU A 21 5.99 -4.52 -20.40
CA LEU A 21 5.11 -5.67 -20.54
C LEU A 21 5.43 -6.44 -21.82
N ALA A 22 5.60 -5.75 -22.95
CA ALA A 22 5.95 -6.38 -24.21
C ALA A 22 7.28 -7.17 -24.14
N GLN A 23 8.24 -6.72 -23.33
CA GLN A 23 9.53 -7.40 -23.10
C GLN A 23 9.44 -8.58 -22.13
N GLN A 24 8.53 -8.54 -21.16
CA GLN A 24 8.36 -9.57 -20.15
C GLN A 24 7.38 -10.67 -20.59
N ASP A 25 6.36 -10.30 -21.37
CA ASP A 25 5.30 -11.20 -21.80
C ASP A 25 5.64 -11.88 -23.15
N PRO A 26 5.57 -13.22 -23.23
CA PRO A 26 5.81 -13.98 -24.45
C PRO A 26 4.64 -13.91 -25.44
N GLU A 27 3.55 -13.19 -25.11
CA GLU A 27 2.40 -13.10 -26.00
C GLU A 27 2.77 -12.41 -27.32
N PRO A 28 2.25 -12.88 -28.47
CA PRO A 28 2.59 -12.33 -29.79
C PRO A 28 1.93 -10.97 -30.08
N ARG A 29 1.46 -10.26 -29.05
CA ARG A 29 0.71 -9.01 -29.15
C ARG A 29 1.52 -7.87 -28.56
N PHE A 30 1.53 -6.73 -29.23
CA PHE A 30 2.14 -5.50 -28.74
C PHE A 30 1.15 -4.35 -28.90
N ASP A 31 0.68 -3.85 -27.77
CA ASP A 31 -0.33 -2.79 -27.70
C ASP A 31 0.31 -1.46 -27.26
N LEU A 32 0.31 -0.49 -28.16
CA LEU A 32 0.72 0.90 -27.94
C LEU A 32 -0.44 1.87 -28.27
N SER A 33 -1.68 1.41 -28.09
CA SER A 33 -2.88 2.22 -28.31
C SER A 33 -3.06 3.31 -27.23
N SER A 34 -3.76 4.40 -27.60
CA SER A 34 -4.17 5.45 -26.65
C SER A 34 -3.02 6.07 -25.85
N CYS A 35 -1.84 6.20 -26.45
CA CYS A 35 -0.63 6.71 -25.81
C CYS A 35 -0.32 8.17 -26.19
N GLU A 36 -1.21 8.85 -26.93
CA GLU A 36 -1.03 10.23 -27.43
C GLU A 36 0.28 10.42 -28.22
N LEU A 37 0.71 9.37 -28.93
CA LEU A 37 1.98 9.36 -29.65
C LEU A 37 1.91 10.25 -30.89
N VAL A 38 2.88 11.16 -31.04
CA VAL A 38 3.04 11.98 -32.25
C VAL A 38 3.85 11.23 -33.32
N GLU A 39 4.81 10.42 -32.86
CA GLU A 39 5.63 9.53 -33.68
C GLU A 39 5.81 8.20 -32.93
N VAL A 40 6.04 7.12 -33.67
CA VAL A 40 6.33 5.81 -33.08
C VAL A 40 7.71 5.86 -32.41
N PRO A 41 7.87 5.40 -31.16
CA PRO A 41 9.16 5.41 -30.46
C PRO A 41 10.23 4.57 -31.17
N SER A 42 11.46 5.08 -31.19
CA SER A 42 12.60 4.39 -31.80
C SER A 42 12.89 3.07 -31.08
N GLY A 43 12.80 1.95 -31.78
CA GLY A 43 13.07 0.62 -31.22
C GLY A 43 11.84 -0.28 -31.11
N VAL A 44 10.63 0.24 -31.27
CA VAL A 44 9.39 -0.57 -31.32
C VAL A 44 9.48 -1.64 -32.40
N TYR A 45 9.98 -1.32 -33.59
CA TYR A 45 10.09 -2.28 -34.68
C TYR A 45 11.16 -3.35 -34.42
N ALA A 46 12.27 -2.97 -33.77
CA ALA A 46 13.29 -3.91 -33.33
C ALA A 46 12.76 -4.87 -32.25
N ILE A 47 11.95 -4.36 -31.31
CA ILE A 47 11.29 -5.19 -30.27
C ILE A 47 10.34 -6.21 -30.93
N CYS A 48 9.53 -5.78 -31.90
CA CYS A 48 8.65 -6.70 -32.65
C CYS A 48 9.43 -7.84 -33.31
N LYS A 49 10.62 -7.55 -33.85
CA LYS A 49 11.49 -8.55 -34.48
C LYS A 49 12.12 -9.50 -33.47
N VAL A 50 12.73 -8.97 -32.42
CA VAL A 50 13.43 -9.75 -31.38
C VAL A 50 12.46 -10.67 -30.65
N LEU A 51 11.27 -10.15 -30.34
CA LEU A 51 10.25 -10.86 -29.56
C LEU A 51 9.20 -11.56 -30.46
N GLN A 52 9.42 -11.58 -31.78
CA GLN A 52 8.56 -12.24 -32.77
C GLN A 52 7.06 -11.91 -32.61
N LYS A 53 6.74 -10.64 -32.33
CA LYS A 53 5.36 -10.18 -32.17
C LYS A 53 4.64 -10.25 -33.52
N GLN A 54 3.40 -10.75 -33.51
CA GLN A 54 2.58 -10.94 -34.71
C GLN A 54 1.44 -9.92 -34.83
N VAL A 55 1.11 -9.21 -33.73
CA VAL A 55 0.03 -8.22 -33.69
C VAL A 55 0.60 -6.92 -33.12
N LEU A 56 0.48 -5.82 -33.87
CA LEU A 56 0.87 -4.48 -33.44
C LEU A 56 -0.35 -3.56 -33.47
N LEU A 57 -0.73 -3.03 -32.32
CA LEU A 57 -1.85 -2.11 -32.15
C LEU A 57 -1.30 -0.71 -31.83
N LEU A 58 -1.61 0.26 -32.68
CA LEU A 58 -1.14 1.64 -32.61
C LEU A 58 -2.29 2.65 -32.78
N HIS A 59 -3.52 2.20 -32.56
CA HIS A 59 -4.72 3.02 -32.73
C HIS A 59 -4.91 4.09 -31.63
N ASP A 60 -5.74 5.09 -31.92
CA ASP A 60 -6.04 6.23 -31.03
C ASP A 60 -4.79 7.02 -30.59
N ASN A 61 -3.93 7.36 -31.56
CA ASN A 61 -2.75 8.19 -31.37
C ASN A 61 -2.80 9.43 -32.28
N TRP A 62 -1.76 10.26 -32.26
CA TRP A 62 -1.63 11.44 -33.11
C TRP A 62 -0.55 11.26 -34.17
N LEU A 63 -0.38 10.02 -34.66
CA LEU A 63 0.72 9.68 -35.57
C LEU A 63 0.55 10.41 -36.90
N HIS A 64 1.57 11.16 -37.29
CA HIS A 64 1.63 11.80 -38.62
C HIS A 64 2.24 10.89 -39.70
N GLY A 65 3.02 9.89 -39.27
CA GLY A 65 3.69 8.91 -40.12
C GLY A 65 4.31 7.78 -39.29
N LEU A 66 4.83 6.76 -39.98
CA LEU A 66 5.45 5.57 -39.40
C LEU A 66 6.99 5.64 -39.37
N SER A 67 7.59 6.79 -39.70
CA SER A 67 9.05 6.93 -39.86
C SER A 67 9.84 6.94 -38.55
N GLY A 68 9.19 7.09 -37.39
CA GLY A 68 9.87 7.18 -36.09
C GLY A 68 10.29 5.84 -35.46
N GLY A 69 9.63 4.74 -35.84
CA GLY A 69 9.75 3.45 -35.13
C GLY A 69 11.01 2.63 -35.44
N GLY A 70 11.74 2.99 -36.50
CA GLY A 70 12.87 2.23 -37.07
C GLY A 70 12.59 1.78 -38.51
N ASP A 71 13.25 0.69 -38.94
CA ASP A 71 13.06 0.13 -40.28
C ASP A 71 11.80 -0.76 -40.32
N ILE A 72 10.87 -0.46 -41.25
CA ILE A 72 9.60 -1.20 -41.40
C ILE A 72 9.85 -2.65 -41.82
N THR A 73 11.00 -2.94 -42.44
CA THR A 73 11.42 -4.30 -42.81
C THR A 73 11.53 -5.24 -41.62
N ASP A 74 11.76 -4.71 -40.41
CA ASP A 74 11.86 -5.51 -39.19
C ASP A 74 10.51 -6.12 -38.76
N LEU A 75 9.41 -5.63 -39.32
CA LEU A 75 8.05 -6.09 -39.03
C LEU A 75 7.56 -7.25 -39.93
N SER A 76 8.47 -7.95 -40.63
CA SER A 76 8.14 -9.05 -41.58
C SER A 76 7.29 -10.20 -41.02
N LEU A 77 7.27 -10.40 -39.70
CA LEU A 77 6.48 -11.43 -39.01
C LEU A 77 5.07 -10.96 -38.60
N LEU A 78 4.73 -9.67 -38.78
CA LEU A 78 3.42 -9.16 -38.42
C LEU A 78 2.31 -9.77 -39.28
N THR A 79 1.21 -10.09 -38.62
CA THR A 79 -0.04 -10.60 -39.20
C THR A 79 -1.17 -9.58 -39.09
N VAL A 80 -1.17 -8.75 -38.05
CA VAL A 80 -2.18 -7.71 -37.80
C VAL A 80 -1.47 -6.40 -37.48
N LEU A 81 -1.81 -5.35 -38.23
CA LEU A 81 -1.36 -3.99 -37.98
C LEU A 81 -2.58 -3.08 -37.90
N ASP A 82 -2.79 -2.51 -36.73
CA ASP A 82 -3.91 -1.61 -36.46
C ASP A 82 -3.42 -0.17 -36.22
N LEU A 83 -3.84 0.74 -37.08
CA LEU A 83 -3.46 2.15 -37.11
C LEU A 83 -4.68 3.07 -37.16
N HIS A 84 -5.88 2.59 -36.78
CA HIS A 84 -7.07 3.41 -36.84
C HIS A 84 -7.03 4.62 -35.88
N SER A 85 -7.83 5.66 -36.17
CA SER A 85 -7.89 6.89 -35.35
C SER A 85 -6.52 7.56 -35.16
N ASN A 86 -5.87 7.91 -36.27
CA ASN A 86 -4.58 8.60 -36.28
C ASN A 86 -4.61 9.81 -37.24
N GLU A 87 -3.49 10.54 -37.36
CA GLU A 87 -3.38 11.69 -38.27
C GLU A 87 -2.49 11.40 -39.48
N LEU A 88 -2.43 10.13 -39.94
CA LEU A 88 -1.52 9.68 -41.00
C LEU A 88 -1.88 10.34 -42.35
N LYS A 89 -0.88 10.92 -43.02
CA LYS A 89 -1.05 11.54 -44.34
C LYS A 89 -0.59 10.65 -45.48
N VAL A 90 0.45 9.85 -45.23
CA VAL A 90 1.09 8.96 -46.20
C VAL A 90 1.55 7.71 -45.46
N LEU A 91 1.40 6.55 -46.10
CA LEU A 91 2.03 5.31 -45.66
C LEU A 91 3.38 5.12 -46.38
N PRO A 92 4.40 4.56 -45.70
CA PRO A 92 5.74 4.41 -46.26
C PRO A 92 5.75 3.43 -47.45
N GLU A 93 6.66 3.64 -48.42
CA GLU A 93 6.82 2.75 -49.58
C GLU A 93 7.41 1.37 -49.21
N GLU A 94 7.86 1.18 -47.97
CA GLU A 94 8.43 -0.08 -47.50
C GLU A 94 7.37 -1.07 -46.94
N MET A 95 6.08 -0.71 -46.95
CA MET A 95 4.98 -1.56 -46.47
C MET A 95 4.89 -2.92 -47.17
N GLY A 96 5.40 -3.04 -48.40
CA GLY A 96 5.50 -4.32 -49.12
C GLY A 96 6.36 -5.38 -48.45
N ALA A 97 7.25 -4.99 -47.52
CA ALA A 97 8.09 -5.93 -46.76
C ALA A 97 7.30 -6.81 -45.76
N LEU A 98 6.04 -6.45 -45.47
CA LEU A 98 5.16 -7.14 -44.52
C LEU A 98 4.50 -8.38 -45.15
N VAL A 99 5.30 -9.36 -45.57
CA VAL A 99 4.84 -10.51 -46.38
C VAL A 99 3.75 -11.34 -45.69
N ASN A 100 3.73 -11.38 -44.35
CA ASN A 100 2.79 -12.18 -43.57
C ASN A 100 1.52 -11.42 -43.13
N LEU A 101 1.38 -10.14 -43.50
CA LEU A 101 0.28 -9.30 -43.05
C LEU A 101 -1.06 -9.77 -43.62
N LYS A 102 -2.04 -9.98 -42.74
CA LYS A 102 -3.41 -10.42 -43.08
C LYS A 102 -4.43 -9.33 -42.84
N ILE A 103 -4.26 -8.50 -41.81
CA ILE A 103 -5.20 -7.45 -41.43
C ILE A 103 -4.45 -6.13 -41.34
N LEU A 104 -4.91 -5.14 -42.10
CA LEU A 104 -4.45 -3.76 -42.04
C LEU A 104 -5.65 -2.83 -41.82
N ASP A 105 -5.69 -2.18 -40.67
CA ASP A 105 -6.67 -1.13 -40.39
C ASP A 105 -5.99 0.23 -40.36
N VAL A 106 -6.39 1.12 -41.25
CA VAL A 106 -5.93 2.53 -41.32
C VAL A 106 -7.13 3.47 -41.39
N SER A 107 -8.24 3.08 -40.77
CA SER A 107 -9.46 3.90 -40.74
C SER A 107 -9.30 5.16 -39.89
N ASP A 108 -10.14 6.16 -40.15
CA ASP A 108 -10.13 7.46 -39.46
C ASP A 108 -8.75 8.12 -39.45
N ASN A 109 -8.21 8.33 -40.66
CA ASN A 109 -6.91 8.94 -40.92
C ASN A 109 -7.03 10.01 -42.02
N ASN A 110 -5.91 10.61 -42.44
CA ASN A 110 -5.85 11.65 -43.46
C ASN A 110 -5.20 11.19 -44.77
N LEU A 111 -5.28 9.89 -45.09
CA LEU A 111 -4.62 9.31 -46.26
C LEU A 111 -5.29 9.78 -47.57
N LYS A 112 -4.44 10.10 -48.56
CA LYS A 112 -4.88 10.51 -49.91
C LYS A 112 -4.59 9.45 -50.96
N ASP A 113 -3.52 8.69 -50.78
CA ASP A 113 -3.04 7.63 -51.66
C ASP A 113 -2.42 6.50 -50.84
N LEU A 114 -2.32 5.32 -51.44
CA LEU A 114 -1.63 4.15 -50.89
C LEU A 114 -0.31 3.90 -51.64
N PRO A 115 0.74 3.41 -50.96
CA PRO A 115 2.03 3.11 -51.58
C PRO A 115 1.89 1.97 -52.60
N LYS A 116 2.73 1.99 -53.64
CA LYS A 116 2.67 0.98 -54.70
C LYS A 116 3.05 -0.40 -54.18
N SER A 117 3.96 -0.44 -53.21
CA SER A 117 4.43 -1.67 -52.55
C SER A 117 3.34 -2.39 -51.75
N LEU A 118 2.21 -1.75 -51.41
CA LEU A 118 1.09 -2.44 -50.77
C LEU A 118 0.59 -3.62 -51.63
N SER A 119 0.71 -3.51 -52.95
CA SER A 119 0.34 -4.58 -53.88
C SER A 119 1.21 -5.84 -53.79
N GLU A 120 2.34 -5.77 -53.07
CA GLU A 120 3.29 -6.87 -52.92
C GLU A 120 2.98 -7.75 -51.70
N ILE A 121 1.99 -7.40 -50.87
CA ILE A 121 1.58 -8.17 -49.69
C ILE A 121 0.64 -9.31 -50.14
N PRO A 122 1.10 -10.57 -50.20
CA PRO A 122 0.38 -11.64 -50.89
C PRO A 122 -0.83 -12.17 -50.09
N PHE A 123 -0.81 -12.03 -48.77
CA PHE A 123 -1.79 -12.64 -47.87
C PHE A 123 -2.73 -11.65 -47.18
N LEU A 124 -2.81 -10.39 -47.66
CA LEU A 124 -3.70 -9.40 -47.07
C LEU A 124 -5.17 -9.80 -47.32
N GLN A 125 -5.92 -10.00 -46.24
CA GLN A 125 -7.33 -10.44 -46.25
C GLN A 125 -8.28 -9.31 -45.92
N THR A 126 -7.90 -8.43 -45.00
CA THR A 126 -8.74 -7.33 -44.52
C THR A 126 -8.02 -6.01 -44.68
N LEU A 127 -8.64 -5.07 -45.40
CA LEU A 127 -8.15 -3.70 -45.56
C LEU A 127 -9.26 -2.70 -45.22
N ASN A 128 -9.07 -1.93 -44.16
CA ASN A 128 -10.02 -0.90 -43.74
C ASN A 128 -9.44 0.50 -44.03
N LEU A 129 -10.07 1.21 -44.97
CA LEU A 129 -9.72 2.58 -45.39
C LEU A 129 -10.82 3.59 -45.02
N ARG A 130 -11.77 3.20 -44.17
CA ARG A 130 -12.92 4.03 -43.80
C ARG A 130 -12.49 5.40 -43.28
N LYS A 131 -13.23 6.45 -43.62
CA LYS A 131 -13.02 7.82 -43.09
C LYS A 131 -11.60 8.34 -43.34
N ASN A 132 -11.20 8.34 -44.62
CA ASN A 132 -9.95 8.92 -45.11
C ASN A 132 -10.25 10.02 -46.16
N LYS A 133 -9.25 10.45 -46.92
CA LYS A 133 -9.35 11.53 -47.92
C LYS A 133 -9.06 11.05 -49.35
N PHE A 134 -9.42 9.80 -49.66
CA PHE A 134 -9.28 9.24 -50.99
C PHE A 134 -10.29 9.87 -51.95
N LYS A 135 -9.81 10.53 -53.01
CA LYS A 135 -10.64 11.09 -54.09
C LYS A 135 -10.85 10.11 -55.24
N VAL A 136 -9.87 9.24 -55.45
CA VAL A 136 -9.85 8.22 -56.49
C VAL A 136 -9.62 6.88 -55.79
N PHE A 137 -10.20 5.81 -56.35
CA PHE A 137 -9.95 4.48 -55.83
C PHE A 137 -8.45 4.12 -55.94
N PRO A 138 -7.82 3.60 -54.88
CA PRO A 138 -6.40 3.30 -54.89
C PRO A 138 -6.06 2.12 -55.80
N GLU A 139 -5.27 2.37 -56.86
CA GLU A 139 -4.83 1.33 -57.79
C GLU A 139 -4.10 0.13 -57.15
N PRO A 140 -3.27 0.29 -56.09
CA PRO A 140 -2.55 -0.84 -55.48
C PRO A 140 -3.46 -1.96 -54.96
N VAL A 141 -4.69 -1.62 -54.54
CA VAL A 141 -5.68 -2.59 -54.02
C VAL A 141 -6.13 -3.58 -55.09
N LEU A 142 -6.10 -3.18 -56.36
CA LEU A 142 -6.54 -3.99 -57.51
C LEU A 142 -5.67 -5.23 -57.74
N ARG A 143 -4.46 -5.27 -57.17
CA ARG A 143 -3.50 -6.36 -57.35
C ARG A 143 -3.48 -7.35 -56.17
N LEU A 144 -4.22 -7.08 -55.10
CA LEU A 144 -4.30 -7.94 -53.93
C LEU A 144 -5.18 -9.16 -54.23
N LYS A 145 -4.58 -10.35 -54.29
CA LYS A 145 -5.28 -11.59 -54.71
C LYS A 145 -6.10 -12.24 -53.60
N CYS A 146 -5.73 -12.02 -52.33
CA CYS A 146 -6.32 -12.67 -51.17
C CYS A 146 -7.27 -11.77 -50.36
N LEU A 147 -7.58 -10.57 -50.86
CA LEU A 147 -8.39 -9.59 -50.15
C LEU A 147 -9.86 -10.03 -50.10
N ARG A 148 -10.40 -10.14 -48.89
CA ARG A 148 -11.78 -10.57 -48.59
C ARG A 148 -12.67 -9.41 -48.21
N THR A 149 -12.16 -8.51 -47.38
CA THR A 149 -12.93 -7.39 -46.85
C THR A 149 -12.22 -6.08 -47.17
N LEU A 150 -12.97 -5.18 -47.81
CA LEU A 150 -12.52 -3.84 -48.15
C LEU A 150 -13.57 -2.83 -47.71
N ASP A 151 -13.18 -1.93 -46.82
CA ASP A 151 -14.03 -0.80 -46.43
C ASP A 151 -13.42 0.51 -46.96
N ILE A 152 -14.17 1.21 -47.79
CA ILE A 152 -13.83 2.53 -48.35
C ILE A 152 -14.88 3.59 -48.01
N SER A 153 -15.79 3.29 -47.07
CA SER A 153 -16.83 4.24 -46.64
C SER A 153 -16.25 5.53 -46.07
N LEU A 154 -17.04 6.60 -46.09
CA LEU A 154 -16.68 7.94 -45.61
C LEU A 154 -15.41 8.50 -46.29
N ASN A 155 -15.24 8.26 -47.59
CA ASN A 155 -14.20 8.86 -48.43
C ASN A 155 -14.81 9.74 -49.53
N GLU A 156 -13.96 10.44 -50.27
CA GLU A 156 -14.36 11.30 -51.40
C GLU A 156 -14.34 10.55 -52.75
N VAL A 157 -14.37 9.21 -52.74
CA VAL A 157 -14.32 8.38 -53.96
C VAL A 157 -15.68 8.42 -54.65
N ASP A 158 -15.67 8.79 -55.93
CA ASP A 158 -16.89 8.88 -56.76
C ASP A 158 -16.99 7.79 -57.84
N THR A 159 -15.90 7.08 -58.12
CA THR A 159 -15.82 6.08 -59.19
C THR A 159 -15.03 4.83 -58.76
N LEU A 160 -15.63 3.64 -58.95
CA LEU A 160 -14.92 2.37 -58.82
C LEU A 160 -14.36 1.93 -60.18
N PRO A 161 -13.08 1.51 -60.25
CA PRO A 161 -12.50 1.02 -61.48
C PRO A 161 -13.04 -0.36 -61.85
N VAL A 162 -13.32 -0.59 -63.14
CA VAL A 162 -13.71 -1.90 -63.70
C VAL A 162 -12.69 -3.00 -63.36
N LYS A 163 -11.42 -2.61 -63.20
CA LYS A 163 -10.30 -3.46 -62.77
C LYS A 163 -10.50 -4.10 -61.39
N LEU A 164 -11.45 -3.64 -60.57
CA LEU A 164 -11.75 -4.27 -59.28
C LEU A 164 -12.24 -5.72 -59.43
N CYS A 165 -12.77 -6.10 -60.61
CA CYS A 165 -13.13 -7.50 -60.92
C CYS A 165 -11.94 -8.47 -60.83
N TYR A 166 -10.68 -7.99 -60.89
CA TYR A 166 -9.50 -8.86 -60.71
C TYR A 166 -9.34 -9.38 -59.27
N VAL A 167 -9.97 -8.75 -58.28
CA VAL A 167 -9.95 -9.17 -56.87
C VAL A 167 -11.06 -10.21 -56.64
N LYS A 168 -10.82 -11.44 -57.08
CA LYS A 168 -11.82 -12.54 -57.04
C LYS A 168 -12.14 -13.07 -55.64
N ALA A 169 -11.30 -12.76 -54.65
CA ALA A 169 -11.47 -13.21 -53.26
C ALA A 169 -12.37 -12.27 -52.43
N LEU A 170 -12.87 -11.17 -52.99
CA LEU A 170 -13.61 -10.16 -52.24
C LEU A 170 -15.02 -10.64 -51.87
N GLU A 171 -15.28 -10.73 -50.57
CA GLU A 171 -16.56 -11.15 -49.99
C GLU A 171 -17.38 -9.94 -49.53
N MET A 172 -16.73 -8.91 -49.01
CA MET A 172 -17.36 -7.73 -48.43
C MET A 172 -16.71 -6.45 -48.96
N LEU A 173 -17.52 -5.59 -49.58
CA LEU A 173 -17.13 -4.25 -50.00
C LEU A 173 -18.10 -3.26 -49.37
N VAL A 174 -17.59 -2.39 -48.50
CA VAL A 174 -18.38 -1.34 -47.86
C VAL A 174 -18.03 -0.01 -48.50
N LEU A 175 -19.05 0.70 -49.00
CA LEU A 175 -18.94 1.95 -49.74
C LEU A 175 -20.17 2.83 -49.53
N ASP A 176 -20.01 4.14 -49.72
CA ASP A 176 -21.10 5.10 -49.58
C ASP A 176 -21.87 5.22 -50.90
N ALA A 177 -22.98 4.50 -51.00
CA ALA A 177 -23.78 4.44 -52.22
C ALA A 177 -24.29 5.80 -52.73
N GLU A 178 -24.36 6.81 -51.84
CA GLU A 178 -24.84 8.15 -52.16
C GLU A 178 -23.82 9.01 -52.92
N ASN A 179 -22.52 8.77 -52.71
CA ASN A 179 -21.44 9.56 -53.31
C ASN A 179 -20.90 8.94 -54.62
N MET A 180 -21.37 7.74 -54.98
CA MET A 180 -20.90 7.01 -56.16
C MET A 180 -21.61 7.45 -57.44
N LYS A 181 -20.83 7.84 -58.45
CA LYS A 181 -21.28 8.08 -59.84
C LYS A 181 -21.20 6.81 -60.69
N PHE A 182 -20.21 5.96 -60.45
CA PHE A 182 -20.02 4.69 -61.14
C PHE A 182 -19.48 3.65 -60.15
N PRO A 183 -20.21 2.54 -59.86
CA PRO A 183 -21.48 2.06 -60.41
C PRO A 183 -22.69 2.91 -60.00
N THR A 184 -23.86 2.68 -60.62
CA THR A 184 -25.09 3.43 -60.27
C THR A 184 -25.50 3.18 -58.82
N GLN A 185 -26.11 4.19 -58.20
CA GLN A 185 -26.52 4.16 -56.78
C GLN A 185 -27.42 2.95 -56.45
N GLU A 186 -28.26 2.51 -57.39
CA GLU A 186 -29.13 1.34 -57.23
C GLU A 186 -28.36 0.01 -57.17
N ILE A 187 -27.19 -0.08 -57.81
CA ILE A 187 -26.32 -1.26 -57.76
C ILE A 187 -25.49 -1.22 -56.49
N CYS A 188 -25.00 -0.05 -56.10
CA CYS A 188 -24.25 0.16 -54.86
C CYS A 188 -25.06 -0.15 -53.59
N LYS A 189 -26.39 0.00 -53.63
CA LYS A 189 -27.29 -0.38 -52.52
C LYS A 189 -27.59 -1.89 -52.42
N LYS A 190 -27.22 -2.68 -53.44
CA LYS A 190 -27.40 -4.15 -53.43
C LYS A 190 -26.21 -4.81 -52.70
N SER A 191 -26.13 -6.14 -52.76
CA SER A 191 -25.03 -6.89 -52.16
C SER A 191 -23.71 -6.67 -52.90
N THR A 192 -22.58 -6.86 -52.21
CA THR A 192 -21.21 -6.87 -52.78
C THR A 192 -21.12 -7.74 -54.04
N ALA A 193 -21.78 -8.90 -54.03
CA ALA A 193 -21.80 -9.81 -55.18
C ALA A 193 -22.47 -9.20 -56.42
N ALA A 194 -23.53 -8.38 -56.24
CA ALA A 194 -24.17 -7.69 -57.34
C ALA A 194 -23.29 -6.59 -57.95
N ILE A 195 -22.52 -5.89 -57.10
CA ILE A 195 -21.53 -4.89 -57.53
C ILE A 195 -20.41 -5.57 -58.33
N MET A 196 -19.87 -6.68 -57.82
CA MET A 196 -18.83 -7.45 -58.51
C MET A 196 -19.33 -8.06 -59.82
N MET A 197 -20.57 -8.57 -59.86
CA MET A 197 -21.17 -9.10 -61.08
C MET A 197 -21.34 -8.02 -62.15
N TYR A 198 -21.75 -6.81 -61.76
CA TYR A 198 -21.85 -5.67 -62.68
C TYR A 198 -20.48 -5.25 -63.25
N LEU A 199 -19.46 -5.16 -62.38
CA LEU A 199 -18.10 -4.81 -62.81
C LEU A 199 -17.48 -5.89 -63.71
N CYS A 200 -17.70 -7.16 -63.42
CA CYS A 200 -17.21 -8.27 -64.26
C CYS A 200 -17.96 -8.35 -65.60
N GLY A 201 -19.25 -8.02 -65.65
CA GLY A 201 -20.01 -7.88 -66.89
C GLY A 201 -19.47 -6.77 -67.81
N GLN A 202 -19.04 -5.63 -67.23
CA GLN A 202 -18.39 -4.55 -67.98
C GLN A 202 -16.95 -4.89 -68.41
N ALA A 203 -16.27 -5.80 -67.70
CA ALA A 203 -14.91 -6.25 -68.00
C ALA A 203 -14.84 -7.44 -68.97
N GLY A 204 -15.97 -8.11 -69.26
CA GLY A 204 -16.02 -9.33 -70.06
C GLY A 204 -15.45 -10.58 -69.35
N ILE A 205 -15.51 -10.62 -68.01
CA ILE A 205 -14.94 -11.69 -67.18
C ILE A 205 -16.08 -12.47 -66.50
N GLU A 206 -16.01 -13.81 -66.50
CA GLU A 206 -16.96 -14.64 -65.76
C GLU A 206 -16.81 -14.48 -64.24
N PHE A 207 -17.92 -14.22 -63.56
CA PHE A 207 -17.97 -14.10 -62.10
C PHE A 207 -17.90 -15.49 -61.45
N GLU A 208 -16.81 -15.79 -60.73
CA GLU A 208 -16.70 -16.96 -59.85
C GLU A 208 -16.97 -16.55 -58.40
N HIS A 209 -17.74 -17.35 -57.66
CA HIS A 209 -18.00 -17.10 -56.24
C HIS A 209 -16.69 -17.18 -55.41
N PRO A 210 -16.43 -16.25 -54.46
CA PRO A 210 -15.19 -16.19 -53.68
C PRO A 210 -14.75 -17.52 -53.06
N SER A 211 -15.70 -18.33 -52.59
CA SER A 211 -15.47 -19.65 -51.98
C SER A 211 -14.79 -20.67 -52.91
N LYS A 212 -15.05 -20.61 -54.23
CA LYS A 212 -14.44 -21.53 -55.22
C LYS A 212 -13.03 -21.11 -55.59
N TYR A 213 -12.75 -19.80 -55.53
CA TYR A 213 -11.42 -19.24 -55.79
C TYR A 213 -10.46 -19.53 -54.63
N TRP A 214 -10.94 -19.48 -53.39
CA TRP A 214 -10.15 -19.79 -52.19
C TRP A 214 -9.61 -21.23 -52.17
N LEU A 215 -10.42 -22.22 -52.56
CA LEU A 215 -10.00 -23.62 -52.68
C LEU A 215 -8.82 -23.82 -53.65
N LYS A 216 -8.74 -23.00 -54.73
CA LYS A 216 -7.63 -23.05 -55.69
C LYS A 216 -6.34 -22.43 -55.09
N ILE A 217 -6.46 -21.40 -54.26
CA ILE A 217 -5.33 -20.74 -53.58
C ILE A 217 -4.76 -21.64 -52.47
N GLU A 218 -5.61 -22.26 -51.65
CA GLU A 218 -5.16 -23.21 -50.62
C GLU A 218 -4.50 -24.46 -51.22
N ALA A 219 -5.00 -24.95 -52.36
CA ALA A 219 -4.41 -26.07 -53.07
C ALA A 219 -3.04 -25.71 -53.70
N ALA A 220 -2.89 -24.52 -54.27
CA ALA A 220 -1.63 -24.03 -54.83
C ALA A 220 -0.55 -23.83 -53.75
N ASN A 221 -0.94 -23.46 -52.53
CA ASN A 221 -0.01 -23.28 -51.40
C ASN A 221 0.48 -24.61 -50.79
N LYS A 222 -0.12 -25.75 -51.13
CA LYS A 222 0.36 -27.10 -50.76
C LYS A 222 1.32 -27.72 -51.79
N GLY A 223 1.50 -27.09 -52.96
CA GLY A 223 2.14 -27.69 -54.14
C GLY A 223 3.64 -27.43 -54.35
N LEU A 224 4.41 -27.05 -53.32
CA LEU A 224 5.88 -26.99 -53.41
C LEU A 224 6.51 -28.07 -52.52
N LYS A 225 6.55 -29.32 -53.02
CA LYS A 225 7.58 -30.34 -52.75
C LYS A 225 7.37 -31.61 -53.60
N SER A 226 8.50 -32.09 -54.13
CA SER A 226 8.85 -33.41 -54.69
C SER A 226 8.12 -33.94 -55.93
N SER A 227 8.90 -33.92 -57.02
CA SER A 227 8.89 -34.78 -58.20
C SER A 227 8.94 -36.29 -57.88
N THR A 228 8.14 -37.08 -58.60
CA THR A 228 8.50 -38.35 -59.29
C THR A 228 7.26 -38.86 -60.04
N SER A 229 7.34 -38.95 -61.37
CA SER A 229 7.58 -40.19 -62.13
C SER A 229 6.30 -40.80 -62.70
N ASP A 230 6.05 -40.41 -63.95
CA ASP A 230 5.77 -41.24 -65.12
C ASP A 230 4.74 -42.39 -65.08
N ASN A 231 3.76 -42.19 -65.98
CA ASN A 231 3.27 -43.10 -67.02
C ASN A 231 2.56 -44.40 -66.60
N TYR A 232 1.42 -44.69 -67.25
CA TYR A 232 1.35 -45.68 -68.33
C TYR A 232 -0.07 -45.73 -68.91
N LEU A 233 -0.15 -45.80 -70.24
CA LEU A 233 -1.32 -46.20 -71.02
C LEU A 233 -1.22 -47.71 -71.33
N ASN A 234 -2.30 -48.48 -71.10
CA ASN A 234 -2.90 -49.44 -72.07
C ASN A 234 -4.04 -50.24 -71.40
N VAL A 235 -5.25 -50.10 -71.96
CA VAL A 235 -6.54 -50.38 -71.28
C VAL A 235 -7.17 -51.75 -71.60
N ALA A 236 -6.64 -52.53 -72.55
CA ALA A 236 -7.38 -53.71 -73.03
C ALA A 236 -7.03 -55.06 -72.35
N GLU A 237 -5.86 -55.20 -71.70
CA GLU A 237 -5.53 -56.41 -70.92
C GLU A 237 -5.89 -56.26 -69.43
N ILE A 238 -6.18 -55.03 -69.01
CA ILE A 238 -6.52 -54.71 -67.63
C ILE A 238 -7.93 -55.23 -67.29
N GLU A 239 -8.91 -55.23 -68.18
CA GLU A 239 -10.31 -55.54 -67.81
C GLU A 239 -10.54 -56.95 -67.24
N ALA A 240 -9.74 -57.95 -67.65
CA ALA A 240 -9.83 -59.31 -67.12
C ALA A 240 -9.13 -59.46 -65.75
N GLN A 241 -7.95 -58.86 -65.57
CA GLN A 241 -7.27 -58.76 -64.26
C GLN A 241 -7.93 -57.75 -63.32
N MET A 242 -8.68 -56.78 -63.83
CA MET A 242 -9.45 -55.79 -63.07
C MET A 242 -10.66 -56.46 -62.43
N MET A 243 -11.33 -57.45 -63.02
CA MET A 243 -12.49 -58.05 -62.33
C MET A 243 -12.09 -58.90 -61.12
N GLU A 244 -10.96 -59.61 -61.19
CA GLU A 244 -10.35 -60.32 -60.04
C GLU A 244 -9.66 -59.34 -59.07
N GLY A 245 -8.92 -58.38 -59.60
CA GLY A 245 -8.32 -57.28 -58.86
C GLY A 245 -9.34 -56.38 -58.18
N VAL A 246 -10.52 -56.16 -58.74
CA VAL A 246 -11.64 -55.38 -58.18
C VAL A 246 -12.31 -56.15 -57.06
N LYS A 247 -12.46 -57.48 -57.15
CA LYS A 247 -12.92 -58.29 -56.01
C LYS A 247 -11.90 -58.35 -54.88
N ALA A 248 -10.61 -58.53 -55.19
CA ALA A 248 -9.52 -58.49 -54.22
C ALA A 248 -9.37 -57.08 -53.61
N TYR A 249 -9.55 -56.03 -54.41
CA TYR A 249 -9.54 -54.63 -54.01
C TYR A 249 -10.79 -54.26 -53.20
N GLN A 250 -11.98 -54.76 -53.53
CA GLN A 250 -13.20 -54.58 -52.74
C GLN A 250 -13.08 -55.26 -51.38
N ASN A 251 -12.57 -56.49 -51.34
CA ASN A 251 -12.30 -57.20 -50.08
C ASN A 251 -11.20 -56.49 -49.26
N ALA A 252 -10.11 -56.03 -49.90
CA ALA A 252 -9.07 -55.26 -49.23
C ALA A 252 -9.56 -53.86 -48.80
N GLN A 253 -10.49 -53.26 -49.54
CA GLN A 253 -11.14 -51.98 -49.21
C GLN A 253 -12.15 -52.16 -48.07
N ASP A 254 -12.84 -53.29 -47.98
CA ASP A 254 -13.70 -53.66 -46.86
C ASP A 254 -12.88 -54.03 -45.62
N GLN A 255 -11.75 -54.71 -45.78
CA GLN A 255 -10.80 -54.96 -44.70
C GLN A 255 -10.23 -53.64 -44.19
N LYS A 256 -9.76 -52.76 -45.09
CA LYS A 256 -9.29 -51.42 -44.73
C LYS A 256 -10.39 -50.56 -44.11
N ARG A 257 -11.64 -50.63 -44.58
CA ARG A 257 -12.78 -49.96 -43.93
C ARG A 257 -13.00 -50.47 -42.52
N LYS A 258 -12.96 -51.79 -42.30
CA LYS A 258 -13.10 -52.39 -40.96
C LYS A 258 -11.91 -52.05 -40.05
N ASP A 259 -10.71 -51.98 -40.59
CA ASP A 259 -9.51 -51.59 -39.85
C ASP A 259 -9.53 -50.08 -39.52
N VAL A 260 -10.03 -49.24 -40.43
CA VAL A 260 -10.31 -47.82 -40.18
C VAL A 260 -11.41 -47.67 -39.12
N GLU A 261 -12.51 -48.40 -39.20
CA GLU A 261 -13.56 -48.39 -38.16
C GLU A 261 -13.05 -48.86 -36.80
N ARG A 262 -12.14 -49.85 -36.76
CA ARG A 262 -11.48 -50.27 -35.50
C ARG A 262 -10.54 -49.20 -34.98
N LEU A 263 -9.75 -48.57 -35.86
CA LEU A 263 -8.83 -47.51 -35.49
C LEU A 263 -9.59 -46.26 -35.03
N GLU A 264 -10.69 -45.90 -35.69
CA GLU A 264 -11.58 -44.82 -35.27
C GLU A 264 -12.19 -45.11 -33.91
N LYS A 265 -12.68 -46.34 -33.66
CA LYS A 265 -13.16 -46.73 -32.33
C LYS A 265 -12.06 -46.69 -31.27
N PHE A 266 -10.84 -47.10 -31.60
CA PHE A 266 -9.70 -47.03 -30.70
C PHE A 266 -9.34 -45.57 -30.37
N LEU A 267 -9.21 -44.71 -31.39
CA LEU A 267 -8.97 -43.28 -31.22
C LEU A 267 -10.11 -42.60 -30.47
N GLN A 268 -11.35 -43.02 -30.69
CA GLN A 268 -12.51 -42.51 -29.96
C GLN A 268 -12.45 -42.90 -28.48
N SER A 269 -12.06 -44.14 -28.16
CA SER A 269 -11.85 -44.57 -26.77
C SER A 269 -10.68 -43.86 -26.07
N GLU A 270 -9.58 -43.58 -26.79
CA GLU A 270 -8.49 -42.77 -26.24
C GLU A 270 -8.90 -41.31 -26.03
N ASN A 271 -9.63 -40.72 -26.98
CA ASN A 271 -10.15 -39.36 -26.86
C ASN A 271 -11.17 -39.24 -25.72
N GLU A 272 -12.03 -40.24 -25.52
CA GLU A 272 -12.96 -40.31 -24.39
C GLU A 272 -12.19 -40.40 -23.05
N ALA A 273 -11.15 -41.25 -22.98
CA ALA A 273 -10.29 -41.34 -21.79
C ALA A 273 -9.52 -40.03 -21.51
N GLN A 274 -9.01 -39.36 -22.56
CA GLN A 274 -8.37 -38.05 -22.42
C GLN A 274 -9.37 -36.97 -22.00
N ALA A 275 -10.59 -36.99 -22.53
CA ALA A 275 -11.65 -36.07 -22.14
C ALA A 275 -12.07 -36.27 -20.67
N GLU A 276 -12.12 -37.52 -20.18
CA GLU A 276 -12.38 -37.81 -18.77
C GLU A 276 -11.26 -37.30 -17.84
N LEU A 277 -10.00 -37.49 -18.22
CA LEU A 277 -8.86 -36.95 -17.46
C LEU A 277 -8.86 -35.42 -17.46
N ALA A 278 -9.14 -34.80 -18.61
CA ALA A 278 -9.28 -33.36 -18.72
C ALA A 278 -10.47 -32.82 -17.89
N ALA A 279 -11.58 -33.55 -17.84
CA ALA A 279 -12.74 -33.19 -17.02
C ALA A 279 -12.43 -33.29 -15.52
N LYS A 280 -11.68 -34.32 -15.09
CA LYS A 280 -11.20 -34.46 -13.71
C LYS A 280 -10.24 -33.32 -13.34
N ALA A 281 -9.26 -33.02 -14.19
CA ALA A 281 -8.34 -31.90 -13.98
C ALA A 281 -9.07 -30.55 -13.94
N ALA A 282 -10.05 -30.33 -14.82
CA ALA A 282 -10.87 -29.12 -14.83
C ALA A 282 -11.76 -29.02 -13.58
N PHE A 283 -12.26 -30.14 -13.06
CA PHE A 283 -13.04 -30.18 -11.82
C PHE A 283 -12.16 -29.83 -10.61
N GLU A 284 -10.98 -30.41 -10.50
CA GLU A 284 -9.99 -30.09 -9.46
C GLU A 284 -9.56 -28.62 -9.54
N GLN A 285 -9.29 -28.10 -10.75
CA GLN A 285 -8.98 -26.70 -10.96
C GLN A 285 -10.12 -25.78 -10.54
N ARG A 286 -11.37 -26.13 -10.82
CA ARG A 286 -12.54 -25.36 -10.34
C ARG A 286 -12.67 -25.39 -8.82
N LEU A 287 -12.40 -26.54 -8.19
CA LEU A 287 -12.44 -26.65 -6.72
C LEU A 287 -11.36 -25.78 -6.06
N LEU A 288 -10.16 -25.78 -6.66
CA LEU A 288 -9.03 -24.98 -6.20
C LEU A 288 -9.30 -23.48 -6.40
N LEU A 289 -9.85 -23.10 -7.56
CA LEU A 289 -10.31 -21.73 -7.80
C LEU A 289 -11.41 -21.32 -6.81
N SER A 290 -12.40 -22.18 -6.53
CA SER A 290 -13.45 -21.90 -5.55
C SER A 290 -12.89 -21.71 -4.15
N SER A 291 -11.86 -22.47 -3.79
CA SER A 291 -11.19 -22.31 -2.49
C SER A 291 -10.43 -21.00 -2.43
N ILE A 292 -9.69 -20.65 -3.50
CA ILE A 292 -8.97 -19.37 -3.61
C ILE A 292 -9.93 -18.18 -3.56
N THR A 293 -11.05 -18.23 -4.27
CA THR A 293 -12.05 -17.16 -4.21
C THR A 293 -12.65 -17.04 -2.82
N GLN A 294 -12.93 -18.16 -2.15
CA GLN A 294 -13.46 -18.13 -0.78
C GLN A 294 -12.45 -17.53 0.22
N PHE A 295 -11.15 -17.86 0.11
CA PHE A 295 -10.11 -17.22 0.93
C PHE A 295 -9.98 -15.73 0.61
N SER A 296 -10.02 -15.36 -0.67
CA SER A 296 -9.97 -13.95 -1.07
C SER A 296 -11.18 -13.15 -0.60
N ASP A 297 -12.36 -13.75 -0.57
CA ASP A 297 -13.59 -13.13 -0.06
C ASP A 297 -13.51 -12.95 1.46
N GLN A 298 -12.95 -13.94 2.17
CA GLN A 298 -12.70 -13.88 3.61
C GLN A 298 -11.70 -12.77 3.96
N ASP A 299 -10.58 -12.70 3.25
CA ASP A 299 -9.58 -11.63 3.44
C ASP A 299 -10.17 -10.24 3.17
N CYS A 300 -11.02 -10.11 2.13
CA CYS A 300 -11.75 -8.88 1.85
C CYS A 300 -12.69 -8.50 3.01
N GLN A 301 -13.41 -9.46 3.58
CA GLN A 301 -14.29 -9.24 4.74
C GLN A 301 -13.49 -8.81 5.97
N ASP A 302 -12.38 -9.50 6.27
CA ASP A 302 -11.51 -9.17 7.40
C ASP A 302 -10.92 -7.75 7.27
N LEU A 303 -10.58 -7.33 6.04
CA LEU A 303 -10.12 -5.96 5.75
C LEU A 303 -11.22 -4.92 5.95
N VAL A 304 -12.45 -5.20 5.53
CA VAL A 304 -13.61 -4.31 5.74
C VAL A 304 -13.91 -4.16 7.23
N ASP A 305 -13.89 -5.26 7.97
CA ASP A 305 -14.10 -5.24 9.43
C ASP A 305 -13.01 -4.45 10.15
N LEU A 306 -11.74 -4.64 9.76
CA LEU A 306 -10.62 -3.89 10.33
C LEU A 306 -10.69 -2.39 9.98
N ASN A 307 -11.11 -2.05 8.76
CA ASN A 307 -11.28 -0.65 8.38
C ASN A 307 -12.46 -0.01 9.13
N SER A 308 -13.57 -0.74 9.31
CA SER A 308 -14.73 -0.28 10.07
C SER A 308 -14.38 -0.03 11.54
N ARG A 309 -13.56 -0.87 12.17
CA ARG A 309 -13.05 -0.64 13.53
C ARG A 309 -12.18 0.61 13.61
N LYS A 310 -11.27 0.81 12.66
CA LYS A 310 -10.43 2.02 12.58
C LYS A 310 -11.25 3.28 12.34
N GLU A 311 -12.34 3.19 11.58
CA GLU A 311 -13.26 4.31 11.36
C GLU A 311 -14.01 4.65 12.65
N MET A 312 -14.51 3.67 13.40
CA MET A 312 -15.13 3.91 14.72
C MET A 312 -14.15 4.56 15.71
N GLU A 313 -12.91 4.08 15.80
CA GLU A 313 -11.88 4.68 16.67
C GLU A 313 -11.56 6.14 16.28
N LYS A 314 -11.55 6.44 14.97
CA LYS A 314 -11.38 7.81 14.47
C LYS A 314 -12.58 8.68 14.81
N GLU A 315 -13.80 8.17 14.68
CA GLU A 315 -15.02 8.91 15.02
C GLU A 315 -15.08 9.24 16.52
N GLU A 316 -14.72 8.29 17.39
CA GLU A 316 -14.61 8.52 18.83
C GLU A 316 -13.56 9.59 19.15
N PHE A 317 -12.39 9.54 18.50
CA PHE A 317 -11.35 10.54 18.69
C PHE A 317 -11.78 11.93 18.20
N VAL A 318 -12.49 12.00 17.07
CA VAL A 318 -13.03 13.26 16.54
C VAL A 318 -14.10 13.83 17.48
N GLN A 319 -14.97 12.98 18.04
CA GLN A 319 -15.93 13.43 19.07
C GLN A 319 -15.22 13.99 20.30
N TYR A 320 -14.19 13.30 20.78
CA TYR A 320 -13.39 13.79 21.91
C TYR A 320 -12.72 15.15 21.63
N LEU A 321 -12.16 15.34 20.43
CA LEU A 321 -11.60 16.64 20.03
C LEU A 321 -12.67 17.74 19.96
N ASN A 322 -13.85 17.43 19.40
CA ASN A 322 -14.96 18.38 19.34
C ASN A 322 -15.45 18.79 20.74
N GLU A 323 -15.47 17.86 21.71
CA GLU A 323 -15.81 18.17 23.10
C GLU A 323 -14.81 19.14 23.73
N ILE A 324 -13.51 18.93 23.49
CA ILE A 324 -12.45 19.84 23.96
C ILE A 324 -12.60 21.21 23.29
N GLU A 325 -12.82 21.25 21.98
CA GLU A 325 -12.98 22.51 21.24
C GLU A 325 -14.22 23.28 21.71
N HIS A 326 -15.31 22.57 22.01
CA HIS A 326 -16.52 23.17 22.57
C HIS A 326 -16.29 23.70 23.99
N GLY A 327 -15.55 22.96 24.82
CA GLY A 327 -15.12 23.39 26.15
C GLY A 327 -14.23 24.64 26.11
N ALA A 328 -13.28 24.69 25.17
CA ALA A 328 -12.43 25.86 24.95
C ALA A 328 -13.25 27.06 24.47
N SER A 329 -14.19 26.85 23.54
CA SER A 329 -15.08 27.90 23.03
C SER A 329 -15.99 28.48 24.12
N THR A 330 -16.52 27.63 25.02
CA THR A 330 -17.31 28.10 26.16
C THR A 330 -16.48 28.87 27.17
N LEU A 331 -15.24 28.46 27.44
CA LEU A 331 -14.31 29.22 28.28
C LEU A 331 -13.99 30.60 27.66
N LEU A 332 -13.72 30.65 26.35
CA LEU A 332 -13.49 31.90 25.64
C LEU A 332 -14.71 32.82 25.71
N SER A 333 -15.92 32.30 25.53
CA SER A 333 -17.15 33.07 25.69
C SER A 333 -17.28 33.64 27.11
N LYS A 334 -17.00 32.85 28.14
CA LYS A 334 -17.02 33.32 29.54
C LYS A 334 -15.98 34.42 29.79
N ILE A 335 -14.78 34.30 29.22
CA ILE A 335 -13.73 35.32 29.33
C ILE A 335 -14.15 36.60 28.60
N LEU A 336 -14.73 36.49 27.41
CA LEU A 336 -15.25 37.64 26.66
C LEU A 336 -16.38 38.35 27.42
N ASP A 337 -17.30 37.59 28.02
CA ASP A 337 -18.37 38.15 28.86
C ASP A 337 -17.83 38.83 30.11
N TYR A 338 -16.81 38.26 30.77
CA TYR A 338 -16.13 38.89 31.89
C TYR A 338 -15.42 40.19 31.49
N ASN A 339 -14.74 40.19 30.34
CA ASN A 339 -14.09 41.37 29.77
C ASN A 339 -15.11 42.44 29.36
N LYS A 340 -16.30 42.04 28.91
CA LYS A 340 -17.38 42.98 28.61
C LYS A 340 -17.93 43.62 29.88
N LYS A 341 -18.19 42.81 30.92
CA LYS A 341 -18.66 43.30 32.23
C LYS A 341 -17.65 44.23 32.89
N THR A 342 -16.35 43.91 32.85
CA THR A 342 -15.30 44.78 33.39
C THR A 342 -15.24 46.12 32.65
N LYS A 343 -15.34 46.12 31.31
CA LYS A 343 -15.46 47.37 30.53
C LYS A 343 -16.73 48.16 30.86
N GLU A 344 -17.86 47.50 31.10
CA GLU A 344 -19.09 48.17 31.52
C GLU A 344 -18.94 48.79 32.92
N THR A 345 -18.29 48.09 33.86
CA THR A 345 -17.98 48.65 35.19
C THR A 345 -16.98 49.81 35.13
N GLU A 346 -15.96 49.73 34.27
CA GLU A 346 -15.01 50.84 34.05
C GLU A 346 -15.73 52.09 33.52
N LYS A 347 -16.63 51.91 32.53
CA LYS A 347 -17.45 53.00 32.01
C LYS A 347 -18.36 53.61 33.07
N LEU A 348 -18.97 52.78 33.92
CA LEU A 348 -19.81 53.26 35.02
C LEU A 348 -18.98 54.05 36.05
N MET A 349 -17.79 53.57 36.40
CA MET A 349 -16.87 54.28 37.28
C MET A 349 -16.43 55.63 36.70
N GLN A 350 -16.14 55.68 35.39
CA GLN A 350 -15.83 56.93 34.70
C GLN A 350 -17.02 57.90 34.73
N GLN A 351 -18.24 57.43 34.50
CA GLN A 351 -19.44 58.27 34.58
C GLN A 351 -19.67 58.82 35.99
N MET A 352 -19.48 58.00 37.02
CA MET A 352 -19.59 58.47 38.41
C MET A 352 -18.51 59.50 38.75
N GLU A 353 -17.29 59.32 38.25
CA GLU A 353 -16.22 60.30 38.44
C GLU A 353 -16.52 61.62 37.70
N GLU A 354 -17.04 61.57 36.47
CA GLU A 354 -17.50 62.74 35.72
C GLU A 354 -18.67 63.46 36.41
N GLU A 355 -19.59 62.72 37.04
CA GLU A 355 -20.66 63.29 37.86
C GLU A 355 -20.10 63.96 39.11
N ARG A 356 -19.20 63.30 39.84
CA ARG A 356 -18.53 63.88 41.02
C ARG A 356 -17.79 65.16 40.66
N MET A 357 -17.03 65.17 39.57
CA MET A 357 -16.31 66.35 39.09
C MET A 357 -17.27 67.49 38.72
N ARG A 358 -18.41 67.18 38.08
CA ARG A 358 -19.46 68.17 37.79
C ARG A 358 -20.06 68.76 39.06
N GLU A 359 -20.33 67.94 40.07
CA GLU A 359 -20.85 68.39 41.36
C GLU A 359 -19.83 69.27 42.09
N GLU A 360 -18.55 68.88 42.10
CA GLU A 360 -17.46 69.68 42.67
C GLU A 360 -17.33 71.05 42.00
N ASP A 361 -17.38 71.10 40.67
CA ASP A 361 -17.33 72.36 39.93
C ASP A 361 -18.59 73.22 40.17
N TRP A 362 -19.77 72.60 40.27
CA TRP A 362 -20.99 73.32 40.65
C TRP A 362 -20.88 73.91 42.06
N LEU A 363 -20.32 73.16 43.01
CA LEU A 363 -20.06 73.65 44.37
C LEU A 363 -19.06 74.81 44.39
N LYS A 364 -18.01 74.76 43.56
CA LYS A 364 -17.07 75.88 43.39
C LYS A 364 -17.79 77.13 42.88
N VAL A 365 -18.57 77.00 41.80
CA VAL A 365 -19.35 78.13 41.25
C VAL A 365 -20.31 78.68 42.30
N ARG A 366 -21.04 77.80 43.01
CA ARG A 366 -21.97 78.22 44.06
C ARG A 366 -21.26 78.92 45.22
N TRP A 367 -20.07 78.46 45.59
CA TRP A 367 -19.25 79.09 46.61
C TRP A 367 -18.75 80.47 46.16
N GLU A 368 -18.27 80.60 44.93
CA GLU A 368 -17.88 81.88 44.33
C GLU A 368 -19.04 82.86 44.28
N GLU A 369 -20.23 82.41 43.90
CA GLU A 369 -21.46 83.21 43.96
C GLU A 369 -21.77 83.68 45.39
N LEU A 370 -21.70 82.78 46.38
CA LEU A 370 -21.94 83.13 47.78
C LEU A 370 -20.94 84.15 48.30
N GLN A 371 -19.65 84.01 47.94
CA GLN A 371 -18.61 84.97 48.29
C GLN A 371 -18.86 86.32 47.61
N ASN A 372 -19.32 86.33 46.36
CA ASN A 372 -19.66 87.57 45.66
C ASN A 372 -20.90 88.24 46.26
N ILE A 373 -21.93 87.49 46.64
CA ILE A 373 -23.09 88.01 47.36
C ILE A 373 -22.62 88.61 48.69
N ARG A 374 -21.83 87.89 49.47
CA ARG A 374 -21.31 88.37 50.75
C ARG A 374 -20.44 89.62 50.59
N LYS A 375 -19.59 89.68 49.55
CA LYS A 375 -18.83 90.89 49.20
C LYS A 375 -19.75 92.05 48.84
N ASN A 376 -20.81 91.79 48.07
CA ASN A 376 -21.78 92.82 47.70
C ASN A 376 -22.60 93.29 48.91
N GLU A 377 -22.99 92.40 49.81
CA GLU A 377 -23.62 92.74 51.09
C GLU A 377 -22.69 93.59 51.92
N ILE A 378 -21.42 93.18 52.12
CA ILE A 378 -20.43 93.99 52.83
C ILE A 378 -20.20 95.34 52.14
N LEU A 379 -20.10 95.40 50.82
CA LEU A 379 -19.94 96.66 50.09
C LEU A 379 -21.18 97.55 50.22
N ASN A 380 -22.37 96.96 50.24
CA ASN A 380 -23.62 97.68 50.44
C ASN A 380 -23.76 98.15 51.89
N ASP A 381 -23.40 97.33 52.87
CA ASP A 381 -23.33 97.65 54.29
C ASP A 381 -22.25 98.70 54.57
N MET A 382 -21.11 98.66 53.87
CA MET A 382 -20.09 99.72 53.92
C MET A 382 -20.61 101.00 53.27
N LYS A 383 -21.39 100.91 52.19
CA LYS A 383 -21.99 102.09 51.56
C LYS A 383 -23.06 102.71 52.45
N THR A 384 -23.91 101.90 53.09
CA THR A 384 -24.89 102.37 54.08
C THR A 384 -24.17 102.89 55.30
N MET A 385 -23.14 102.20 55.82
CA MET A 385 -22.30 102.72 56.90
C MET A 385 -21.54 103.98 56.51
N LEU A 386 -21.12 104.19 55.26
CA LEU A 386 -20.47 105.44 54.84
C LEU A 386 -21.48 106.57 54.64
N MET A 387 -22.71 106.26 54.22
CA MET A 387 -23.82 107.23 54.17
C MET A 387 -24.29 107.59 55.58
N GLU A 388 -24.45 106.59 56.44
CA GLU A 388 -24.71 106.73 57.86
C GLU A 388 -23.52 107.39 58.55
N PHE A 389 -22.27 107.10 58.21
CA PHE A 389 -21.09 107.78 58.74
C PHE A 389 -21.00 109.19 58.19
N ALA A 390 -21.45 109.53 56.99
CA ALA A 390 -21.53 110.93 56.56
C ALA A 390 -22.64 111.69 57.33
N LEU A 391 -23.79 111.05 57.53
CA LEU A 391 -24.90 111.55 58.37
C LEU A 391 -24.49 111.60 59.85
N MET A 392 -23.69 110.64 60.28
CA MET A 392 -23.22 110.44 61.63
C MET A 392 -21.98 111.27 61.86
N GLU A 393 -21.14 111.63 60.89
CA GLU A 393 -20.04 112.61 60.99
C GLU A 393 -20.64 113.99 61.29
N SER A 394 -21.77 114.29 60.65
CA SER A 394 -22.56 115.47 60.97
C SER A 394 -23.11 115.43 62.39
N THR A 395 -23.56 114.28 62.90
CA THR A 395 -24.02 114.14 64.30
C THR A 395 -22.90 113.79 65.29
N ARG A 396 -21.70 113.41 64.82
CA ARG A 396 -20.48 113.01 65.54
C ARG A 396 -19.63 114.23 65.75
N GLN A 397 -19.62 115.21 64.85
CA GLN A 397 -19.21 116.57 65.23
C GLN A 397 -20.04 117.07 66.43
N ASP A 398 -21.33 116.72 66.51
CA ASP A 398 -22.19 117.07 67.64
C ASP A 398 -22.01 116.15 68.88
N VAL A 399 -21.55 114.90 68.71
CA VAL A 399 -21.45 113.88 69.78
C VAL A 399 -19.99 113.57 70.20
N GLU A 400 -18.96 113.95 69.45
CA GLU A 400 -17.53 113.94 69.83
C GLU A 400 -17.22 114.95 70.93
N LEU A 401 -18.06 115.98 71.06
CA LEU A 401 -18.15 116.79 72.28
C LEU A 401 -18.54 115.98 73.52
N MET A 402 -19.11 114.76 73.37
CA MET A 402 -19.77 114.00 74.45
C MET A 402 -19.30 112.53 74.62
N LYS A 403 -18.44 111.97 73.76
CA LYS A 403 -18.11 110.51 73.75
C LYS A 403 -16.69 110.12 74.18
N GLY A 404 -15.99 110.95 74.93
CA GLY A 404 -14.67 110.58 75.50
C GLY A 404 -14.71 109.52 76.63
N VAL A 405 -15.90 109.16 77.13
CA VAL A 405 -16.04 108.35 78.36
C VAL A 405 -16.51 106.91 78.08
N THR A 406 -17.34 106.65 77.09
CA THR A 406 -17.94 105.31 76.84
C THR A 406 -17.04 104.34 76.07
N ILE A 407 -15.99 104.83 75.40
CA ILE A 407 -15.07 103.98 74.60
C ILE A 407 -14.20 103.10 75.50
N ARG A 408 -14.00 103.47 76.77
CA ARG A 408 -13.12 102.74 77.68
C ARG A 408 -13.77 101.51 78.32
N GLU A 409 -15.10 101.34 78.23
CA GLU A 409 -15.82 100.24 78.88
C GLU A 409 -16.15 99.07 77.94
N ALA A 410 -16.15 99.25 76.61
CA ALA A 410 -16.46 98.17 75.64
C ALA A 410 -15.24 97.32 75.21
N LEU A 411 -14.03 97.85 75.34
CA LEU A 411 -12.78 97.22 74.91
C LEU A 411 -12.34 96.01 75.77
N ASP A 412 -12.91 95.84 76.97
CA ASP A 412 -12.53 94.74 77.88
C ASP A 412 -13.43 93.49 77.73
N GLN A 413 -14.63 93.59 77.15
CA GLN A 413 -15.51 92.44 76.90
C GLN A 413 -15.16 91.69 75.60
N GLU A 414 -14.78 92.39 74.53
CA GLU A 414 -14.43 91.76 73.24
C GLU A 414 -13.11 90.95 73.33
N ASN A 415 -12.15 91.38 74.17
CA ASN A 415 -10.87 90.69 74.33
C ASN A 415 -11.00 89.32 75.03
N PHE A 416 -12.07 89.09 75.81
CA PHE A 416 -12.29 87.80 76.50
C PHE A 416 -12.93 86.75 75.57
N GLU A 417 -13.87 87.16 74.71
CA GLU A 417 -14.51 86.25 73.74
C GLU A 417 -13.56 85.84 72.60
N VAL A 418 -12.68 86.76 72.15
CA VAL A 418 -11.62 86.47 71.18
C VAL A 418 -10.62 85.43 71.71
N GLY A 419 -10.31 85.45 73.01
CA GLY A 419 -9.44 84.46 73.66
C GLY A 419 -10.04 83.05 73.71
N GLN A 420 -11.34 82.92 74.01
CA GLN A 420 -12.03 81.62 73.97
C GLN A 420 -12.13 81.07 72.55
N MET A 421 -12.39 81.91 71.55
CA MET A 421 -12.40 81.48 70.15
C MET A 421 -11.01 81.04 69.67
N HIS A 422 -9.95 81.75 70.04
CA HIS A 422 -8.59 81.41 69.64
C HIS A 422 -8.09 80.08 70.26
N SER A 423 -8.54 79.77 71.48
CA SER A 423 -8.23 78.50 72.14
C SER A 423 -8.99 77.31 71.54
N LEU A 424 -10.26 77.50 71.13
CA LEU A 424 -11.02 76.48 70.40
C LEU A 424 -10.48 76.22 68.99
N ILE A 425 -10.08 77.28 68.26
CA ILE A 425 -9.45 77.15 66.94
C ILE A 425 -8.12 76.40 67.08
N HIS A 426 -7.28 76.79 68.03
CA HIS A 426 -6.01 76.10 68.28
C HIS A 426 -6.21 74.62 68.65
N TYR A 427 -7.23 74.30 69.46
CA TYR A 427 -7.58 72.92 69.79
C TYR A 427 -8.01 72.12 68.55
N LYS A 428 -8.88 72.68 67.70
CA LYS A 428 -9.29 72.03 66.45
C LYS A 428 -8.16 71.91 65.44
N ASP A 429 -7.29 72.90 65.32
CA ASP A 429 -6.10 72.83 64.46
C ASP A 429 -5.13 71.76 64.94
N LEU A 430 -5.01 71.57 66.26
CA LEU A 430 -4.20 70.50 66.85
C LEU A 430 -4.81 69.12 66.58
N GLU A 431 -6.13 68.97 66.69
CA GLU A 431 -6.84 67.73 66.33
C GLU A 431 -6.73 67.44 64.83
N ASN A 432 -6.92 68.44 63.97
CA ASN A 432 -6.77 68.30 62.53
C ASN A 432 -5.34 67.91 62.14
N LYS A 433 -4.31 68.52 62.74
CA LYS A 433 -2.91 68.11 62.53
C LYS A 433 -2.65 66.68 62.96
N LYS A 434 -3.24 66.22 64.07
CA LYS A 434 -3.15 64.81 64.51
C LYS A 434 -3.86 63.87 63.52
N MET A 435 -5.01 64.25 62.99
CA MET A 435 -5.75 63.45 62.00
C MET A 435 -4.99 63.37 60.67
N VAL A 436 -4.44 64.49 60.18
CA VAL A 436 -3.61 64.53 58.97
C VAL A 436 -2.35 63.69 59.14
N ALA A 437 -1.70 63.74 60.30
CA ALA A 437 -0.54 62.89 60.59
C ALA A 437 -0.90 61.39 60.56
N LYS A 438 -2.05 61.00 61.13
CA LYS A 438 -2.53 59.62 61.06
C LYS A 438 -2.87 59.17 59.64
N LEU A 439 -3.50 60.03 58.85
CA LEU A 439 -3.82 59.71 57.45
C LEU A 439 -2.55 59.56 56.60
N ALA A 440 -1.52 60.39 56.84
CA ALA A 440 -0.23 60.25 56.17
C ALA A 440 0.48 58.96 56.57
N GLU A 441 0.44 58.58 57.85
CA GLU A 441 0.97 57.31 58.34
C GLU A 441 0.21 56.11 57.74
N GLU A 442 -1.13 56.17 57.65
CA GLU A 442 -1.94 55.16 56.98
C GLU A 442 -1.63 55.07 55.47
N GLU A 443 -1.38 56.19 54.79
CA GLU A 443 -0.99 56.23 53.38
C GLU A 443 0.39 55.57 53.14
N GLU A 444 1.37 55.84 54.01
CA GLU A 444 2.68 55.19 53.95
C GLU A 444 2.58 53.68 54.19
N LEU A 445 1.79 53.26 55.17
CA LEU A 445 1.55 51.85 55.45
C LEU A 445 0.84 51.14 54.29
N GLN A 446 -0.14 51.80 53.65
CA GLN A 446 -0.83 51.26 52.47
C GLN A 446 0.11 51.13 51.26
N LYS A 447 0.97 52.13 51.02
CA LYS A 447 1.99 52.05 49.96
C LYS A 447 2.95 50.89 50.20
N ALA A 448 3.45 50.75 51.42
CA ALA A 448 4.33 49.65 51.79
C ALA A 448 3.64 48.28 51.64
N ALA A 449 2.36 48.16 52.00
CA ALA A 449 1.59 46.94 51.83
C ALA A 449 1.38 46.60 50.33
N PHE A 450 1.13 47.59 49.48
CA PHE A 450 0.97 47.40 48.04
C PHE A 450 2.28 46.99 47.37
N GLU A 451 3.40 47.62 47.73
CA GLU A 451 4.73 47.23 47.28
C GLU A 451 5.06 45.78 47.68
N ALA A 452 4.74 45.39 48.92
CA ALA A 452 4.92 44.02 49.38
C ALA A 452 4.06 43.01 48.59
N LEU A 453 2.81 43.36 48.28
CA LEU A 453 1.93 42.53 47.45
C LEU A 453 2.45 42.39 46.02
N LEU A 454 2.91 43.49 45.41
CA LEU A 454 3.48 43.47 44.06
C LEU A 454 4.73 42.58 43.99
N ILE A 455 5.64 42.70 44.97
CA ILE A 455 6.82 41.83 45.09
C ILE A 455 6.40 40.37 45.22
N SER A 456 5.38 40.06 46.03
CA SER A 456 4.88 38.69 46.20
C SER A 456 4.34 38.11 44.88
N GLN A 457 3.62 38.91 44.10
CA GLN A 457 3.05 38.51 42.81
C GLN A 457 4.16 38.31 41.77
N ASP A 458 5.14 39.21 41.74
CA ASP A 458 6.32 39.10 40.88
C ASP A 458 7.14 37.86 41.19
N MET A 459 7.30 37.51 42.48
CA MET A 459 7.96 36.26 42.89
C MET A 459 7.19 35.01 42.40
N VAL A 460 5.85 35.03 42.47
CA VAL A 460 5.02 33.93 41.93
C VAL A 460 5.17 33.83 40.41
N HIS A 461 5.10 34.96 39.69
CA HIS A 461 5.28 34.97 38.24
C HIS A 461 6.71 34.57 37.83
N ALA A 462 7.73 34.94 38.59
CA ALA A 462 9.11 34.51 38.37
C ALA A 462 9.23 32.99 38.59
N ARG A 463 8.62 32.44 39.64
CA ARG A 463 8.59 30.99 39.88
C ARG A 463 7.90 30.22 38.75
N ILE A 464 6.75 30.70 38.27
CA ILE A 464 6.04 30.07 37.14
C ILE A 464 6.91 30.13 35.87
N ARG A 465 7.54 31.27 35.57
CA ARG A 465 8.47 31.39 34.44
C ARG A 465 9.63 30.41 34.54
N SER A 466 10.24 30.28 35.71
CA SER A 466 11.30 29.29 35.94
C SER A 466 10.83 27.85 35.79
N GLN A 467 9.59 27.54 36.21
CA GLN A 467 9.01 26.21 36.03
C GLN A 467 8.73 25.91 34.55
N ILE A 468 8.24 26.89 33.78
CA ILE A 468 8.02 26.73 32.33
C ILE A 468 9.34 26.44 31.63
N VAL A 469 10.40 27.19 31.93
CA VAL A 469 11.74 26.96 31.34
C VAL A 469 12.28 25.57 31.68
N LEU A 470 12.06 25.09 32.91
CA LEU A 470 12.45 23.73 33.29
C LEU A 470 11.69 22.68 32.48
N ILE A 471 10.36 22.83 32.36
CA ILE A 471 9.52 21.92 31.57
C ILE A 471 9.92 21.93 30.09
N GLU A 472 10.19 23.09 29.51
CA GLU A 472 10.69 23.22 28.15
C GLU A 472 12.03 22.49 27.97
N SER A 473 12.94 22.61 28.94
CA SER A 473 14.23 21.91 28.90
C SER A 473 14.07 20.38 29.01
N GLU A 474 13.14 19.90 29.83
CA GLU A 474 12.86 18.47 29.96
C GLU A 474 12.18 17.91 28.70
N LEU A 475 11.23 18.64 28.12
CA LEU A 475 10.59 18.26 26.85
C LEU A 475 11.60 18.22 25.69
N ALA A 476 12.53 19.18 25.63
CA ALA A 476 13.60 19.18 24.65
C ALA A 476 14.53 17.95 24.79
N GLN A 477 14.84 17.54 26.03
CA GLN A 477 15.62 16.33 26.29
C GLN A 477 14.85 15.06 25.90
N LEU A 478 13.56 14.99 26.23
CA LEU A 478 12.72 13.84 25.86
C LEU A 478 12.57 13.70 24.34
N THR A 479 12.35 14.80 23.61
CA THR A 479 12.30 14.79 22.15
C THR A 479 13.64 14.37 21.54
N ALA A 480 14.77 14.83 22.07
CA ALA A 480 16.09 14.38 21.62
C ALA A 480 16.30 12.86 21.83
N VAL A 481 15.89 12.33 22.98
CA VAL A 481 15.95 10.89 23.29
C VAL A 481 15.01 10.09 22.40
N GLU A 482 13.81 10.59 22.12
CA GLU A 482 12.87 9.92 21.21
C GLU A 482 13.42 9.87 19.78
N MET A 483 14.01 10.96 19.29
CA MET A 483 14.66 11.00 17.98
C MET A 483 15.81 10.00 17.88
N ASP A 484 16.68 9.90 18.88
CA ASP A 484 17.77 8.91 18.92
C ASP A 484 17.22 7.48 18.96
N ASN A 485 16.19 7.22 19.77
CA ASN A 485 15.53 5.92 19.80
C ASN A 485 14.89 5.55 18.46
N ARG A 486 14.30 6.51 17.76
CA ARG A 486 13.74 6.30 16.42
C ARG A 486 14.83 5.98 15.40
N ALA A 487 15.96 6.70 15.45
CA ALA A 487 17.13 6.43 14.61
C ALA A 487 17.67 5.01 14.85
N LYS A 488 17.82 4.62 16.13
CA LYS A 488 18.26 3.26 16.51
C LYS A 488 17.30 2.17 16.04
N ARG A 489 15.99 2.38 16.15
CA ARG A 489 14.98 1.42 15.63
C ARG A 489 15.08 1.26 14.12
N MET A 490 15.14 2.38 13.38
CA MET A 490 15.32 2.35 11.93
C MET A 490 16.61 1.63 11.53
N GLN A 491 17.70 1.89 12.24
CA GLN A 491 18.99 1.26 11.98
C GLN A 491 18.98 -0.24 12.30
N HIS A 492 18.26 -0.65 13.35
CA HIS A 492 18.05 -2.06 13.67
C HIS A 492 17.23 -2.77 12.58
N GLU A 493 16.12 -2.18 12.11
CA GLU A 493 15.32 -2.74 11.02
C GLU A 493 16.13 -2.88 9.73
N ILE A 494 16.94 -1.87 9.37
CA ILE A 494 17.85 -1.94 8.22
C ILE A 494 18.85 -3.09 8.38
N ASN A 495 19.42 -3.27 9.57
CA ASN A 495 20.38 -4.35 9.82
C ASN A 495 19.72 -5.73 9.73
N VAL A 496 18.51 -5.91 10.28
CA VAL A 496 17.76 -7.17 10.18
C VAL A 496 17.47 -7.52 8.71
N VAL A 497 17.03 -6.54 7.92
CA VAL A 497 16.79 -6.76 6.48
C VAL A 497 18.09 -7.07 5.73
N ALA A 498 19.19 -6.42 6.08
CA ALA A 498 20.50 -6.70 5.50
C ALA A 498 20.98 -8.13 5.83
N GLU A 499 20.83 -8.58 7.07
CA GLU A 499 21.15 -9.94 7.50
C GLU A 499 20.30 -10.98 6.78
N GLN A 500 18.99 -10.74 6.65
CA GLN A 500 18.10 -11.62 5.89
C GLN A 500 18.50 -11.70 4.42
N ARG A 501 18.86 -10.56 3.80
CA ARG A 501 19.35 -10.53 2.42
C ARG A 501 20.64 -11.33 2.26
N ILE A 502 21.57 -11.20 3.21
CA ILE A 502 22.83 -11.97 3.20
C ILE A 502 22.51 -13.47 3.33
N ALA A 503 21.67 -13.88 4.28
CA ALA A 503 21.28 -15.27 4.47
C ALA A 503 20.61 -15.87 3.22
N LEU A 504 19.67 -15.15 2.61
CA LEU A 504 19.01 -15.58 1.37
C LEU A 504 19.99 -15.67 0.20
N SER A 505 20.90 -14.70 0.07
CA SER A 505 21.94 -14.73 -0.98
C SER A 505 22.91 -15.89 -0.81
N ALA A 506 23.26 -16.24 0.44
CA ALA A 506 24.10 -17.39 0.75
C ALA A 506 23.39 -18.71 0.41
N MET A 507 22.10 -18.82 0.75
CA MET A 507 21.28 -19.99 0.41
C MET A 507 21.12 -20.15 -1.11
N LEU A 508 20.87 -19.04 -1.83
CA LEU A 508 20.83 -19.04 -3.30
C LEU A 508 22.17 -19.48 -3.90
N SER A 509 23.28 -18.97 -3.38
CA SER A 509 24.62 -19.36 -3.84
C SER A 509 24.87 -20.84 -3.60
N GLN A 510 24.48 -21.38 -2.44
CA GLN A 510 24.57 -22.81 -2.15
C GLN A 510 23.71 -23.65 -3.10
N LEU A 511 22.47 -23.22 -3.38
CA LEU A 511 21.58 -23.91 -4.33
C LEU A 511 22.11 -23.89 -5.76
N LEU A 512 22.71 -22.78 -6.18
CA LEU A 512 23.37 -22.67 -7.48
C LEU A 512 24.57 -23.61 -7.56
N GLU A 513 25.41 -23.64 -6.53
CA GLU A 513 26.57 -24.55 -6.47
C GLU A 513 26.13 -26.02 -6.49
N GLU A 514 25.08 -26.38 -5.76
CA GLU A 514 24.50 -27.73 -5.81
C GLU A 514 23.90 -28.06 -7.18
N SER A 515 23.26 -27.10 -7.84
CA SER A 515 22.72 -27.26 -9.20
C SER A 515 23.84 -27.50 -10.21
N GLU A 516 24.94 -26.75 -10.12
CA GLU A 516 26.11 -26.94 -10.97
C GLU A 516 26.78 -28.29 -10.73
N LYS A 517 26.93 -28.71 -9.46
CA LYS A 517 27.43 -30.05 -9.11
C LYS A 517 26.56 -31.15 -9.71
N ARG A 518 25.22 -31.04 -9.56
CA ARG A 518 24.28 -32.00 -10.17
C ARG A 518 24.36 -32.02 -11.70
N LYS A 519 24.48 -30.86 -12.35
CA LYS A 519 24.67 -30.76 -13.81
C LYS A 519 25.99 -31.40 -14.24
N ALA A 520 27.07 -31.22 -13.48
CA ALA A 520 28.37 -31.83 -13.78
C ALA A 520 28.34 -33.35 -13.62
N GLU A 521 27.70 -33.86 -12.56
CA GLU A 521 27.48 -35.30 -12.37
C GLU A 521 26.64 -35.91 -13.49
N LEU A 522 25.56 -35.23 -13.92
CA LEU A 522 24.73 -35.68 -15.04
C LEU A 522 25.51 -35.70 -16.35
N LYS A 523 26.32 -34.68 -16.64
CA LYS A 523 27.20 -34.67 -17.82
C LYS A 523 28.20 -35.83 -17.77
N LYS A 524 28.79 -36.10 -16.61
CA LYS A 524 29.71 -37.23 -16.45
C LYS A 524 29.02 -38.58 -16.70
N ARG A 525 27.82 -38.78 -16.15
CA ARG A 525 27.02 -39.99 -16.39
C ARG A 525 26.58 -40.13 -17.84
N LEU A 526 26.26 -39.04 -18.52
CA LEU A 526 25.95 -39.08 -19.96
C LEU A 526 27.15 -39.56 -20.77
N ILE A 527 28.36 -39.08 -20.45
CA ILE A 527 29.60 -39.53 -21.09
C ILE A 527 29.84 -41.03 -20.81
N GLU A 528 29.70 -41.47 -19.56
CA GLU A 528 29.81 -42.90 -19.19
C GLU A 528 28.77 -43.77 -19.92
N MET A 529 27.56 -43.25 -20.17
CA MET A 529 26.51 -43.93 -20.95
C MET A 529 26.77 -43.94 -22.45
N GLU A 530 27.38 -42.88 -23.01
CA GLU A 530 27.82 -42.86 -24.41
C GLU A 530 28.94 -43.88 -24.66
N GLU A 531 29.86 -44.06 -23.71
CA GLU A 531 30.94 -45.06 -23.79
C GLU A 531 30.40 -46.51 -23.71
N GLN A 532 29.27 -46.74 -23.05
CA GLN A 532 28.63 -48.07 -22.92
C GLN A 532 27.70 -48.43 -24.10
N ARG A 533 27.59 -47.56 -25.12
CA ARG A 533 26.72 -47.78 -26.27
C ARG A 533 27.40 -48.69 -27.30
N GLU A 534 26.88 -49.91 -27.49
CA GLU A 534 27.22 -50.74 -28.63
C GLU A 534 26.39 -50.34 -29.87
N ASP A 535 27.04 -50.25 -31.04
CA ASP A 535 26.41 -49.83 -32.29
C ASP A 535 25.36 -50.84 -32.76
N GLY A 536 24.08 -50.50 -32.61
CA GLY A 536 22.96 -51.27 -33.16
C GLY A 536 21.68 -51.30 -32.33
N GLN A 537 21.69 -50.84 -31.07
CA GLN A 537 20.46 -50.80 -30.27
C GLN A 537 19.58 -49.59 -30.63
N GLN A 538 18.44 -49.86 -31.26
CA GLN A 538 17.32 -48.91 -31.31
C GLN A 538 16.71 -48.83 -29.91
N ASP A 539 16.31 -47.62 -29.51
CA ASP A 539 15.69 -47.30 -28.21
C ASP A 539 16.59 -47.38 -26.96
N TYR A 540 17.92 -47.52 -27.10
CA TYR A 540 18.87 -47.49 -25.98
C TYR A 540 18.68 -46.27 -25.06
N TRP A 541 18.59 -45.08 -25.67
CA TRP A 541 18.39 -43.84 -24.94
C TRP A 541 17.03 -43.77 -24.26
N LEU A 542 15.98 -44.33 -24.87
CA LEU A 542 14.62 -44.29 -24.35
C LEU A 542 14.49 -45.21 -23.13
N ALA A 543 15.02 -46.43 -23.22
CA ALA A 543 15.07 -47.37 -22.11
C ALA A 543 15.94 -46.85 -20.94
N GLN A 544 17.04 -46.17 -21.24
CA GLN A 544 17.94 -45.64 -20.22
C GLN A 544 17.44 -44.33 -19.61
N PHE A 545 16.70 -43.51 -20.36
CA PHE A 545 16.00 -42.33 -19.85
C PHE A 545 14.86 -42.73 -18.92
N GLN A 546 14.12 -43.78 -19.27
CA GLN A 546 13.09 -44.34 -18.39
C GLN A 546 13.69 -44.94 -17.11
N ARG A 547 14.82 -45.65 -17.21
CA ARG A 547 15.58 -46.09 -16.03
C ARG A 547 16.11 -44.95 -15.17
N LEU A 548 16.52 -43.82 -15.76
CA LEU A 548 16.97 -42.63 -15.02
C LEU A 548 15.82 -41.92 -14.30
N LEU A 549 14.62 -41.90 -14.89
CA LEU A 549 13.42 -41.39 -14.25
C LEU A 549 12.94 -42.31 -13.12
N ASP A 550 13.08 -43.63 -13.32
CA ASP A 550 12.72 -44.65 -12.32
C ASP A 550 13.79 -44.81 -11.22
N TRP A 551 15.01 -44.32 -11.45
CA TRP A 551 16.12 -44.41 -10.48
C TRP A 551 16.03 -43.33 -9.42
N LYS A 552 15.63 -43.77 -8.22
CA LYS A 552 15.73 -42.96 -7.01
C LYS A 552 17.21 -42.61 -6.73
N PRO A 553 17.55 -41.34 -6.45
CA PRO A 553 18.94 -40.94 -6.20
C PRO A 553 19.55 -41.73 -5.05
N GLN A 554 20.80 -42.21 -5.19
CA GLN A 554 21.45 -43.02 -4.15
C GLN A 554 21.53 -42.31 -2.79
N SER A 555 21.74 -40.99 -2.78
CA SER A 555 21.71 -40.18 -1.56
C SER A 555 20.35 -40.15 -0.85
N LEU A 556 19.26 -40.41 -1.57
CA LEU A 556 17.91 -40.53 -1.03
C LEU A 556 17.66 -41.95 -0.52
N ILE A 557 18.11 -42.96 -1.27
CA ILE A 557 18.05 -44.37 -0.86
C ILE A 557 18.85 -44.58 0.44
N ASP A 558 20.06 -44.02 0.53
CA ASP A 558 20.92 -44.11 1.71
C ASP A 558 20.27 -43.42 2.92
N LYS A 559 19.63 -42.26 2.73
CA LYS A 559 18.91 -41.56 3.79
C LYS A 559 17.63 -42.29 4.22
N GLU A 560 16.93 -42.94 3.29
CA GLU A 560 15.73 -43.74 3.59
C GLU A 560 16.05 -45.08 4.25
N SER A 561 17.23 -45.64 3.97
CA SER A 561 17.74 -46.85 4.63
C SER A 561 18.14 -46.63 6.10
N GLN A 562 18.39 -45.38 6.49
CA GLN A 562 18.68 -44.97 7.86
C GLN A 562 17.42 -44.78 8.72
N LEU A 563 16.22 -44.89 8.13
CA LEU A 563 14.94 -44.81 8.84
C LEU A 563 14.61 -46.16 9.49
N GLU A 564 14.17 -46.17 10.75
CA GLU A 564 13.80 -47.40 11.44
C GLU A 564 12.62 -48.12 10.74
N PHE A 565 12.70 -49.45 10.67
CA PHE A 565 11.74 -50.30 9.96
C PHE A 565 10.29 -50.06 10.42
N ALA A 566 10.06 -49.82 11.71
CA ALA A 566 8.72 -49.60 12.24
C ALA A 566 8.10 -48.26 11.80
N VAL A 567 8.91 -47.20 11.59
CA VAL A 567 8.44 -45.92 11.02
C VAL A 567 7.99 -46.12 9.58
N LYS A 568 8.77 -46.89 8.81
CA LYS A 568 8.45 -47.23 7.41
C LYS A 568 7.17 -48.05 7.32
N ASP A 569 6.97 -49.00 8.22
CA ASP A 569 5.77 -49.86 8.26
C ASP A 569 4.49 -49.09 8.63
N ILE A 570 4.58 -48.13 9.55
CA ILE A 570 3.45 -47.24 9.89
C ILE A 570 3.09 -46.34 8.71
N LEU A 571 4.08 -45.79 7.98
CA LEU A 571 3.82 -44.94 6.81
C LEU A 571 3.20 -45.73 5.65
N ILE A 572 3.68 -46.95 5.37
CA ILE A 572 3.11 -47.84 4.35
C ILE A 572 1.67 -48.24 4.71
N THR A 573 1.44 -48.65 5.96
CA THR A 573 0.09 -49.05 6.45
C THR A 573 -0.90 -47.87 6.44
N SER A 574 -0.39 -46.64 6.50
CA SER A 574 -1.20 -45.41 6.42
C SER A 574 -1.38 -44.91 4.97
N GLY A 575 -0.80 -45.58 3.96
CA GLY A 575 -0.85 -45.17 2.56
C GLY A 575 0.02 -43.96 2.21
N ALA A 576 1.00 -43.62 3.07
CA ALA A 576 1.87 -42.45 2.96
C ALA A 576 3.28 -42.82 2.45
N GLU A 577 3.37 -43.67 1.44
CA GLU A 577 4.65 -44.18 0.90
C GLU A 577 5.51 -43.05 0.29
N ASP A 578 4.86 -42.07 -0.33
CA ASP A 578 5.53 -40.94 -0.99
C ASP A 578 6.16 -39.93 -0.01
N TYR A 579 5.80 -40.01 1.28
CA TYR A 579 6.31 -39.13 2.33
C TYR A 579 7.52 -39.71 3.08
N ILE A 580 7.89 -40.97 2.82
CA ILE A 580 9.10 -41.62 3.37
C ILE A 580 10.39 -40.76 3.19
N PRO A 581 10.63 -40.11 2.02
CA PRO A 581 11.78 -39.23 1.84
C PRO A 581 11.81 -38.02 2.80
N LEU A 582 10.64 -37.49 3.15
CA LEU A 582 10.50 -36.30 4.01
C LEU A 582 10.76 -36.66 5.48
N PHE A 583 10.22 -37.79 5.94
CA PHE A 583 10.50 -38.30 7.28
C PHE A 583 11.98 -38.70 7.45
N ALA A 584 12.60 -39.23 6.39
CA ALA A 584 14.04 -39.50 6.34
C ALA A 584 14.91 -38.23 6.41
N ARG A 585 14.48 -37.15 5.76
CA ARG A 585 15.15 -35.84 5.87
C ARG A 585 15.09 -35.26 7.28
N HIS A 586 13.98 -35.48 7.99
CA HIS A 586 13.77 -35.00 9.36
C HIS A 586 14.33 -35.94 10.46
N ARG A 587 14.91 -37.10 10.11
CA ARG A 587 15.52 -38.08 11.03
C ARG A 587 14.61 -38.48 12.20
N ILE A 588 13.36 -38.75 11.90
CA ILE A 588 12.35 -39.09 12.90
C ILE A 588 12.55 -40.54 13.36
N THR A 589 12.80 -40.73 14.65
CA THR A 589 12.86 -42.04 15.31
C THR A 589 11.47 -42.45 15.80
N ILE A 590 11.26 -43.74 16.08
CA ILE A 590 9.98 -44.26 16.59
C ILE A 590 9.49 -43.48 17.82
N GLU A 591 10.40 -43.11 18.73
CA GLU A 591 10.09 -42.35 19.95
C GLU A 591 9.58 -40.93 19.66
N THR A 592 10.22 -40.23 18.72
CA THR A 592 9.74 -38.92 18.25
C THR A 592 8.42 -39.05 17.51
N MET A 593 8.19 -40.15 16.80
CA MET A 593 6.93 -40.39 16.10
C MET A 593 5.74 -40.61 17.04
N MET A 594 5.98 -41.20 18.22
CA MET A 594 4.97 -41.40 19.25
C MET A 594 4.51 -40.11 19.95
N THR A 595 5.24 -39.01 19.78
CA THR A 595 4.98 -37.71 20.42
C THR A 595 4.54 -36.62 19.44
N LEU A 596 4.45 -36.92 18.13
CA LEU A 596 4.06 -35.97 17.08
C LEU A 596 2.60 -35.53 17.21
N SER A 597 2.38 -34.22 17.15
CA SER A 597 1.05 -33.63 17.05
C SER A 597 0.60 -33.43 15.59
N GLU A 598 -0.69 -33.14 15.38
CA GLU A 598 -1.23 -32.80 14.05
C GLU A 598 -0.53 -31.59 13.43
N ASP A 599 -0.02 -30.68 14.26
CA ASP A 599 0.68 -29.45 13.85
C ASP A 599 2.14 -29.70 13.44
N ASP A 600 2.82 -30.63 14.10
CA ASP A 600 4.18 -31.05 13.73
C ASP A 600 4.20 -31.75 12.37
N LEU A 601 3.17 -32.57 12.10
CA LEU A 601 2.97 -33.18 10.78
C LEU A 601 2.68 -32.13 9.68
N LYS A 602 2.07 -30.99 10.02
CA LYS A 602 1.92 -29.87 9.08
C LYS A 602 3.24 -29.19 8.78
N GLN A 603 4.06 -28.95 9.82
CA GLN A 603 5.38 -28.32 9.67
C GLN A 603 6.35 -29.20 8.88
N MET A 604 6.19 -30.52 8.91
CA MET A 604 6.95 -31.49 8.11
C MET A 604 6.48 -31.62 6.65
N GLY A 605 5.42 -30.92 6.24
CA GLY A 605 4.98 -30.86 4.85
C GLY A 605 3.97 -31.93 4.42
N VAL A 606 3.44 -32.75 5.34
CA VAL A 606 2.29 -33.61 5.03
C VAL A 606 1.07 -32.70 5.08
N HIS A 607 0.49 -32.27 3.96
CA HIS A 607 -0.63 -31.32 3.96
C HIS A 607 -2.03 -31.95 4.01
N GLU A 608 -2.12 -33.24 3.68
CA GLU A 608 -3.40 -33.95 3.61
C GLU A 608 -3.92 -34.40 4.98
N LEU A 609 -5.11 -33.89 5.33
CA LEU A 609 -5.82 -34.21 6.58
C LEU A 609 -6.15 -35.70 6.74
N GLY A 610 -6.41 -36.41 5.63
CA GLY A 610 -6.69 -37.85 5.64
C GLY A 610 -5.48 -38.68 6.06
N LEU A 611 -4.31 -38.37 5.49
CA LEU A 611 -3.06 -39.04 5.81
C LEU A 611 -2.56 -38.69 7.22
N ARG A 612 -2.66 -37.43 7.66
CA ARG A 612 -2.30 -37.04 9.04
C ARG A 612 -3.08 -37.83 10.09
N LYS A 613 -4.40 -37.95 9.89
CA LYS A 613 -5.27 -38.71 10.80
C LYS A 613 -5.03 -40.22 10.70
N ALA A 614 -4.74 -40.75 9.52
CA ALA A 614 -4.39 -42.17 9.34
C ALA A 614 -3.06 -42.52 10.02
N VAL A 615 -2.04 -41.66 9.88
CA VAL A 615 -0.73 -41.81 10.53
C VAL A 615 -0.87 -41.74 12.05
N LEU A 616 -1.56 -40.73 12.60
CA LEU A 616 -1.80 -40.61 14.04
C LEU A 616 -2.64 -41.75 14.61
N LYS A 617 -3.64 -42.25 13.85
CA LYS A 617 -4.44 -43.41 14.24
C LYS A 617 -3.61 -44.69 14.30
N ASN A 618 -2.72 -44.91 13.32
CA ASN A 618 -1.84 -46.08 13.31
C ASN A 618 -0.74 -45.98 14.38
N ILE A 619 -0.25 -44.78 14.71
CA ILE A 619 0.64 -44.54 15.87
C ILE A 619 -0.07 -44.92 17.18
N ALA A 620 -1.32 -44.46 17.36
CA ALA A 620 -2.13 -44.79 18.54
C ALA A 620 -2.41 -46.30 18.65
N CYS A 621 -2.61 -46.99 17.53
CA CYS A 621 -2.87 -48.43 17.49
C CYS A 621 -1.62 -49.27 17.85
N GLN A 622 -0.40 -48.78 17.55
CA GLN A 622 0.83 -49.43 18.03
C GLN A 622 1.06 -49.25 19.54
N GLN A 623 0.60 -48.14 20.14
CA GLN A 623 0.73 -47.90 21.59
C GLN A 623 -0.19 -48.79 22.43
N THR A 624 -1.34 -49.21 21.90
CA THR A 624 -2.32 -50.03 22.63
C THR A 624 -2.10 -51.54 22.51
N GLY A 625 -1.13 -51.99 21.71
CA GLY A 625 -0.78 -53.41 21.60
C GLY A 625 -1.84 -54.30 20.94
N GLU A 626 -2.86 -53.72 20.30
CA GLU A 626 -3.83 -54.47 19.51
C GLU A 626 -3.28 -54.73 18.10
N LYS A 627 -2.69 -55.91 17.92
CA LYS A 627 -2.31 -56.44 16.59
C LYS A 627 -3.53 -56.42 15.67
N THR A 628 -3.52 -55.54 14.67
CA THR A 628 -4.58 -55.50 13.65
C THR A 628 -4.49 -56.72 12.73
N ALA A 629 -5.65 -57.18 12.29
CA ALA A 629 -5.89 -58.49 11.66
C ALA A 629 -5.20 -58.74 10.30
N LEU A 630 -4.31 -57.87 9.82
CA LEU A 630 -3.60 -58.04 8.54
C LEU A 630 -2.27 -58.81 8.65
N GLU A 631 -1.68 -58.96 9.84
CA GLU A 631 -0.48 -59.81 10.03
C GLU A 631 -0.77 -61.32 9.88
N LYS A 632 -2.03 -61.77 10.06
CA LYS A 632 -2.41 -63.18 9.85
C LYS A 632 -2.46 -63.60 8.38
N VAL A 633 -2.42 -62.65 7.43
CA VAL A 633 -2.53 -62.95 5.99
C VAL A 633 -1.15 -63.04 5.32
N ARG A 634 -0.11 -62.41 5.87
CA ARG A 634 1.23 -62.34 5.24
C ARG A 634 2.23 -63.43 5.68
N GLU A 635 1.95 -64.18 6.74
CA GLU A 635 2.78 -65.34 7.13
C GLU A 635 2.60 -66.58 6.23
N LYS A 636 1.69 -66.55 5.24
CA LYS A 636 1.37 -67.70 4.37
C LYS A 636 2.06 -67.74 3.01
N THR A 637 2.86 -66.72 2.65
CA THR A 637 3.48 -66.62 1.31
C THR A 637 4.99 -66.37 1.36
N ARG A 638 5.68 -66.89 2.38
CA ARG A 638 7.15 -66.87 2.46
C ARG A 638 7.73 -68.28 2.43
N GLU A 639 7.45 -69.01 1.36
CA GLU A 639 8.30 -70.11 0.90
C GLU A 639 8.62 -69.90 -0.57
N MET A 640 9.86 -70.25 -0.93
CA MET A 640 10.43 -70.29 -2.29
C MET A 640 10.97 -68.96 -2.84
N PHE A 641 12.23 -68.63 -2.52
CA PHE A 641 13.38 -68.89 -3.41
C PHE A 641 14.64 -68.21 -2.85
N VAL A 642 15.69 -69.00 -2.69
CA VAL A 642 17.08 -68.59 -2.37
C VAL A 642 17.94 -68.95 -3.59
N PRO A 643 18.92 -68.12 -3.97
CA PRO A 643 20.30 -68.62 -4.16
C PRO A 643 21.33 -67.65 -3.51
N VAL A 644 22.25 -68.04 -2.61
CA VAL A 644 23.53 -68.81 -2.77
C VAL A 644 24.46 -68.11 -3.79
N ARG A 645 25.68 -67.56 -3.53
CA ARG A 645 26.92 -67.88 -2.74
C ARG A 645 27.96 -66.70 -2.98
N PRO A 646 29.29 -66.75 -2.66
CA PRO A 646 30.10 -66.99 -1.44
C PRO A 646 31.18 -65.90 -1.08
N GLY A 647 31.51 -65.74 0.21
CA GLY A 647 32.87 -65.83 0.83
C GLY A 647 34.02 -64.79 0.66
N LEU A 648 34.26 -63.99 1.72
CA LEU A 648 35.53 -63.63 2.44
C LEU A 648 36.67 -62.81 1.75
N PRO A 649 37.63 -62.16 2.48
CA PRO A 649 37.81 -61.94 3.93
C PRO A 649 38.16 -60.49 4.42
N SER A 650 38.22 -60.41 5.75
CA SER A 650 38.61 -59.39 6.75
C SER A 650 39.87 -58.50 6.60
N ALA A 651 39.80 -57.28 7.18
CA ALA A 651 40.80 -56.63 8.06
C ALA A 651 40.14 -55.38 8.73
N SER A 652 39.98 -55.32 10.06
CA SER A 652 40.81 -54.58 11.05
C SER A 652 40.86 -53.06 10.77
N THR A 653 40.61 -52.12 11.68
CA THR A 653 40.70 -52.05 13.15
C THR A 653 40.18 -50.67 13.56
N ALA A 654 39.37 -50.54 14.61
CA ALA A 654 39.28 -49.28 15.37
C ALA A 654 38.78 -49.54 16.79
N ILE A 655 39.56 -49.05 17.74
CA ILE A 655 39.51 -49.25 19.18
C ILE A 655 38.48 -48.27 19.79
N GLN A 656 37.61 -48.79 20.66
CA GLN A 656 36.88 -48.03 21.68
C GLN A 656 37.63 -48.09 23.02
N PRO A 657 37.36 -47.15 23.95
CA PRO A 657 36.66 -47.54 25.18
C PRO A 657 35.50 -46.56 25.51
N SER A 658 34.32 -47.02 25.96
CA SER A 658 33.95 -47.40 27.36
C SER A 658 34.01 -46.17 28.30
N ALA A 659 33.06 -45.79 29.17
CA ALA A 659 31.91 -46.42 29.82
C ALA A 659 31.11 -45.30 30.59
N PRO A 660 30.43 -45.48 31.77
CA PRO A 660 28.97 -45.37 31.86
C PRO A 660 28.40 -44.59 33.09
N ILE A 661 27.05 -44.57 33.22
CA ILE A 661 26.18 -44.67 34.44
C ILE A 661 26.29 -43.67 35.64
N ALA A 662 25.14 -43.02 35.88
CA ALA A 662 24.43 -42.66 37.13
C ALA A 662 24.99 -41.77 38.27
N SER A 663 24.07 -40.90 38.73
CA SER A 663 23.92 -40.05 39.95
C SER A 663 24.18 -40.77 41.29
N PRO A 664 24.38 -40.11 42.48
CA PRO A 664 23.56 -39.00 43.02
C PRO A 664 24.22 -37.98 44.02
N ASP A 665 23.37 -37.05 44.50
CA ASP A 665 23.37 -36.28 45.77
C ASP A 665 24.42 -35.20 46.10
N GLY A 666 23.89 -34.06 46.60
CA GLY A 666 24.42 -33.37 47.78
C GLY A 666 25.31 -32.14 47.59
N LEU A 667 24.80 -30.97 48.04
CA LEU A 667 25.50 -29.71 48.33
C LEU A 667 26.88 -29.89 48.99
N PRO A 668 27.87 -29.00 48.74
CA PRO A 668 28.03 -27.81 49.59
C PRO A 668 28.57 -26.51 48.91
N SER A 669 28.15 -25.38 49.49
CA SER A 669 28.81 -24.07 49.67
C SER A 669 29.63 -23.37 48.55
N LEU A 670 29.20 -22.13 48.29
CA LEU A 670 29.82 -20.92 47.70
C LEU A 670 31.37 -20.78 47.77
N PRO A 671 31.96 -20.02 46.83
CA PRO A 671 32.32 -18.63 47.18
C PRO A 671 31.99 -17.57 46.10
N ASP A 672 31.49 -16.44 46.62
CA ASP A 672 31.81 -15.05 46.28
C ASP A 672 32.56 -14.73 44.99
N SER A 673 31.80 -14.30 43.97
CA SER A 673 32.24 -13.21 43.07
C SER A 673 31.16 -12.83 42.04
N LEU A 674 29.94 -12.43 42.45
CA LEU A 674 28.99 -11.69 41.60
C LEU A 674 28.05 -10.78 42.41
N LEU A 675 28.61 -10.06 43.40
CA LEU A 675 27.93 -8.94 44.07
C LEU A 675 28.63 -7.62 43.71
N GLN A 676 28.51 -7.25 42.44
CA GLN A 676 28.66 -5.85 42.02
C GLN A 676 27.72 -5.55 40.86
N ARG A 677 26.46 -5.95 41.01
CA ARG A 677 25.35 -5.40 40.23
C ARG A 677 24.84 -4.19 41.00
N GLN A 678 25.16 -3.00 40.50
CA GLN A 678 24.69 -1.73 41.02
C GLN A 678 23.17 -1.77 41.20
N LEU A 679 22.73 -1.85 42.46
CA LEU A 679 21.42 -1.42 42.90
C LEU A 679 21.40 0.12 42.82
N SER A 680 21.15 0.67 41.63
CA SER A 680 20.64 2.04 41.53
C SER A 680 19.11 2.00 41.62
N VAL A 681 18.60 1.68 42.81
CA VAL A 681 17.23 2.08 43.16
C VAL A 681 17.25 3.60 43.14
N THR A 682 16.49 4.19 42.23
CA THR A 682 16.36 5.64 42.07
C THR A 682 15.99 6.27 43.41
N ALA A 683 16.95 6.91 44.07
CA ALA A 683 16.79 7.70 45.28
C ALA A 683 16.06 9.02 44.97
N ARG A 684 14.82 8.94 44.48
CA ARG A 684 13.97 10.12 44.20
C ARG A 684 13.22 10.67 45.42
N GLY A 685 13.41 10.10 46.62
CA GLY A 685 12.62 10.45 47.81
C GLY A 685 13.39 10.62 49.12
N LEU A 686 14.73 10.65 49.10
CA LEU A 686 15.50 10.80 50.36
C LEU A 686 15.55 12.25 50.89
N HIS A 687 15.08 13.22 50.12
CA HIS A 687 15.09 14.64 50.48
C HIS A 687 13.68 15.26 50.49
N SER A 688 12.62 14.46 50.32
CA SER A 688 11.24 14.95 50.40
C SER A 688 10.78 15.11 51.83
N GLU A 689 10.10 16.21 52.10
CA GLU A 689 9.38 16.47 53.35
C GLU A 689 8.26 15.43 53.54
N CYS A 690 7.95 15.12 54.80
CA CYS A 690 6.88 14.19 55.14
C CYS A 690 5.55 14.73 54.62
N SER A 691 4.82 13.94 53.84
CA SER A 691 3.53 14.34 53.24
C SER A 691 2.37 14.49 54.24
N ILE A 692 2.65 14.46 55.55
CA ILE A 692 1.65 14.52 56.63
C ILE A 692 1.93 15.72 57.53
N CYS A 693 3.15 15.85 58.05
CA CYS A 693 3.51 16.98 58.91
C CYS A 693 4.22 18.12 58.17
N LEU A 694 4.78 17.87 56.98
CA LEU A 694 5.62 18.79 56.19
C LEU A 694 6.91 19.28 56.90
N ASP A 695 7.01 19.12 58.23
CA ASP A 695 8.14 19.64 59.02
C ASP A 695 9.38 18.74 59.05
N ASN A 696 9.24 17.43 58.82
CA ASN A 696 10.32 16.45 58.96
C ASN A 696 10.58 15.70 57.66
N GLN A 697 11.84 15.32 57.39
CA GLN A 697 12.19 14.54 56.20
C GLN A 697 11.60 13.12 56.24
N SER A 698 11.17 12.65 55.07
CA SER A 698 10.65 11.30 54.89
C SER A 698 11.79 10.28 54.90
N ASN A 699 11.70 9.29 55.79
CA ASN A 699 12.76 8.30 56.03
C ASN A 699 12.22 6.87 56.25
N ILE A 700 10.97 6.61 55.87
CA ILE A 700 10.36 5.28 55.91
C ILE A 700 9.97 4.83 54.51
N ILE A 701 10.36 3.61 54.16
CA ILE A 701 9.94 2.90 52.94
C ILE A 701 8.78 1.97 53.30
N PHE A 702 7.72 2.00 52.49
CA PHE A 702 6.64 1.02 52.53
C PHE A 702 6.88 -0.08 51.51
N LEU A 703 7.05 -1.33 51.95
CA LEU A 703 7.52 -2.42 51.07
C LEU A 703 6.53 -2.84 49.96
N THR A 704 5.23 -2.67 50.18
CA THR A 704 4.23 -3.03 49.16
C THR A 704 4.20 -2.06 47.98
N CYS A 705 4.62 -0.80 48.18
CA CYS A 705 4.56 0.24 47.15
C CYS A 705 5.89 0.98 46.90
N GLY A 706 6.95 0.69 47.65
CA GLY A 706 8.28 1.29 47.50
C GLY A 706 8.39 2.78 47.82
N HIS A 707 7.31 3.45 48.21
CA HIS A 707 7.30 4.91 48.42
C HIS A 707 7.96 5.33 49.74
N VAL A 708 8.71 6.45 49.68
CA VAL A 708 9.28 7.17 50.82
C VAL A 708 8.54 8.48 50.98
N CYS A 709 7.54 8.52 51.87
CA CYS A 709 6.65 9.69 52.00
C CYS A 709 6.35 10.12 53.43
N CYS A 710 6.69 9.31 54.44
CA CYS A 710 6.45 9.63 55.84
C CYS A 710 7.74 9.68 56.66
N CYS A 711 7.77 10.55 57.66
CA CYS A 711 8.79 10.52 58.72
C CYS A 711 8.48 9.43 59.75
N ALA A 712 9.46 9.10 60.60
CA ALA A 712 9.36 8.05 61.60
C ALA A 712 8.15 8.17 62.56
N THR A 713 7.77 9.40 62.92
CA THR A 713 6.63 9.66 63.82
C THR A 713 5.30 9.52 63.10
N CYS A 714 5.12 10.22 61.98
CA CYS A 714 3.87 10.21 61.21
C CYS A 714 3.55 8.86 60.53
N ALA A 715 4.54 7.99 60.31
CA ALA A 715 4.28 6.68 59.72
C ALA A 715 3.60 5.70 60.69
N THR A 716 3.66 5.91 62.01
CA THR A 716 3.13 4.96 63.00
C THR A 716 1.61 4.73 62.93
N PRO A 717 0.73 5.76 62.84
CA PRO A 717 -0.72 5.56 62.76
C PRO A 717 -1.23 5.16 61.36
N VAL A 718 -0.39 5.20 60.33
CA VAL A 718 -0.81 5.08 58.93
C VAL A 718 -0.88 3.62 58.50
N LYS A 719 -2.06 3.17 58.04
CA LYS A 719 -2.32 1.80 57.53
C LYS A 719 -2.27 1.71 56.00
N GLU A 720 -2.48 2.81 55.31
CA GLU A 720 -2.48 2.93 53.84
C GLU A 720 -1.52 4.02 53.40
N CYS A 721 -0.80 3.81 52.30
CA CYS A 721 0.15 4.80 51.81
C CYS A 721 -0.57 6.11 51.41
N PRO A 722 -0.19 7.29 51.91
CA PRO A 722 -0.89 8.54 51.60
C PRO A 722 -0.79 8.97 50.13
N LEU A 723 0.20 8.45 49.38
CA LEU A 723 0.38 8.74 47.95
C LEU A 723 -0.42 7.81 47.04
N CYS A 724 -0.35 6.50 47.28
CA CYS A 724 -0.92 5.49 46.38
C CYS A 724 -2.09 4.70 46.97
N ARG A 725 -2.47 4.97 48.23
CA ARG A 725 -3.53 4.30 49.01
C ARG A 725 -3.38 2.77 49.12
N ALA A 726 -2.23 2.22 48.75
CA ALA A 726 -1.93 0.80 48.90
C ALA A 726 -1.78 0.43 50.38
N GLN A 727 -2.27 -0.77 50.74
CA GLN A 727 -2.17 -1.31 52.09
C GLN A 727 -0.70 -1.58 52.46
N ILE A 728 -0.27 -1.14 53.65
CA ILE A 728 1.12 -1.26 54.08
C ILE A 728 1.30 -2.56 54.87
N SER A 729 2.09 -3.51 54.35
CA SER A 729 2.40 -4.77 55.06
C SER A 729 3.60 -4.65 56.01
N ALA A 730 4.62 -3.89 55.64
CA ALA A 730 5.84 -3.71 56.42
C ALA A 730 6.48 -2.33 56.18
N LYS A 731 7.10 -1.78 57.23
CA LYS A 731 7.71 -0.43 57.26
C LYS A 731 9.19 -0.57 57.57
N ILE A 732 10.07 -0.04 56.71
CA ILE A 732 11.51 -0.04 56.92
C ILE A 732 11.98 1.40 57.14
N ARG A 733 12.71 1.64 58.24
CA ARG A 733 13.33 2.94 58.52
C ARG A 733 14.71 3.01 57.88
N ILE A 734 14.96 4.06 57.12
CA ILE A 734 16.27 4.38 56.57
C ILE A 734 17.04 5.17 57.63
N SER A 735 18.12 4.59 58.16
CA SER A 735 19.11 5.31 58.96
C SER A 735 20.29 5.69 58.06
N LEU A 736 20.47 6.98 57.78
CA LEU A 736 21.70 7.48 57.17
C LEU A 736 22.77 7.62 58.27
N PRO A 737 24.02 7.19 58.04
CA PRO A 737 25.11 7.48 58.96
C PRO A 737 25.37 8.99 59.01
N SER A 738 25.41 9.54 60.22
CA SER A 738 25.70 10.96 60.48
C SER A 738 27.10 11.33 59.98
N THR A 739 27.18 12.26 59.04
CA THR A 739 28.38 13.08 58.80
C THR A 739 28.33 14.34 59.64
#